data_AF-A0A1Z5K2M9-F1
#
_entry.id   AF-A0A1Z5K2M9-F1
#
_cell.length_a   1.000
_cell.length_b   1.000
_cell.length_c   1.000
_cell.angle_alpha   90.00
_cell.angle_beta   90.00
_cell.angle_gamma   90.00
#
_symmetry.space_group_name_H-M   'P 1'
#
loop_
_entity.id
_entity.type
_entity.pdbx_description
1 polymer ?
#
loop_
_entity_poly.entity_id
_entity_poly.type
_entity_poly.pdbx_seq_one_letter_code
_entity_poly.pdbx_strand_id
1 'polypeptide(L)'
;MTLLNSFTRRCVLLLFLLGAFSAAAPDFMGIPTTAGPLDDAKCNVEDLEQANDLQLFVILQELRNTTFFRNFLVDLDRPCPLQSWRKKDSEQEEEEEEFECGGNEEADEDAEPACHVDLSSNSNPFSSNALFSMATTGFESKAQKDTFKWQKQTDIVVKDEEPCEEPLLPDSFWIDICSPPGKTAEEKLVNLAMNPEKNTGYNGTHIWKAIYEENCLMVDDTNSKELMCLEERVLYRLLSGLHTSTTLSIAMNYYPPSKRKGRTDYEANPDYFMEKFHDNPEHIRNLHFSYVVLLRALQKAAPVLHDFDIRTGDIVEDETAKVLLRRLLDSAILQSCSNVFSAFDESLMFQQDTRFDVVTLQKNFKGVFHNVSSILDCVQCQQCKLHGKMAMLGYGTALKVLFMREEPPVMTRNEIVAFINTIAKFSESIRQVRELTHLYLEKQEQKVAKMKQTAALPQHTTIASGDGITVDALDGAVGLIAKLGQENLIEWKREAELVQLALQRNPELLILAKHYGNDVSKFLELASSIGLVDTEAPLPDAIIVGSGLAGLSAALNILDRGGSVVIIEKEHLLGGNSNKASSGINAYVSPEEAGADSLDSFRNDTTRSAGSSARQDLIDVLVTNSGSAVTWLRERVGVDLSLKAQLGGHSSKRTHRPSNGMAGAEIIYGMQKAVREYEQTGRVKILLDNRVSSLVTDDNGAVIGVECINAGTDEAYKLHAPNVILATGGFAADRSSGSYLEQYRPELLKFPTTAGPFSTGDGISLARTLGAGTVDMSKVQVHPTGWVDPKDPDNTSKVLAAELMRGVGGILINKEGDRFVNELGTRAHITERMLSHDPIYEKTGAWDKSRPVPTFSLVLSSSAAEEAKKHVDLYSHKGLLTRIEGVSLLAQWMNVPKAKLVKTFQDYLNASKAGSDAFGRVTFRNLPAESLENEVFYAGTVTPVLHYCMGGITIDTEGYVLNVNGERIPGLHAAGEVTGGVHGVNRLAGNSLLECTVFGSLIGRRIPIANPVNSGPKQGQGIKSNKDTLLRNVSSTELQQHNTEDDCWVAIHGVVYDLTEFASEHPAGPESIWSLAGGDGTEAFDAVHNKGLLEDFAEDRIGLLS
;
A
#
# COMPACT_ATOMS: atom_id res chain seq x y z
N MET A 1 -21.10 49.90 17.74
CA MET A 1 -21.78 48.86 16.93
C MET A 1 -21.04 48.63 15.60
N THR A 2 -19.70 48.60 15.64
CA THR A 2 -18.82 48.78 14.47
C THR A 2 -17.81 47.63 14.36
N LEU A 3 -18.22 46.42 14.74
CA LEU A 3 -17.36 45.22 14.74
C LEU A 3 -17.94 44.02 13.98
N LEU A 4 -19.16 44.10 13.44
CA LEU A 4 -19.81 42.96 12.76
C LEU A 4 -19.70 42.95 11.22
N ASN A 5 -19.00 43.91 10.60
CA ASN A 5 -19.04 44.11 9.14
C ASN A 5 -17.73 43.78 8.39
N SER A 6 -16.63 43.42 9.08
CA SER A 6 -15.33 43.18 8.42
C SER A 6 -15.07 41.71 8.09
N PHE A 7 -15.69 40.78 8.82
CA PHE A 7 -15.46 39.34 8.65
C PHE A 7 -16.21 38.79 7.43
N THR A 8 -17.47 39.17 7.26
CA THR A 8 -18.31 38.76 6.12
C THR A 8 -17.79 39.34 4.79
N ARG A 9 -17.23 40.56 4.79
CA ARG A 9 -16.64 41.16 3.58
C ARG A 9 -15.31 40.52 3.17
N ARG A 10 -14.51 40.02 4.12
CA ARG A 10 -13.24 39.32 3.81
C ARG A 10 -13.49 37.91 3.26
N CYS A 11 -14.52 37.20 3.77
CA CYS A 11 -14.90 35.90 3.21
C CYS A 11 -15.52 36.03 1.81
N VAL A 12 -16.35 37.04 1.56
CA VAL A 12 -16.96 37.26 0.24
C VAL A 12 -15.93 37.74 -0.81
N LEU A 13 -14.91 38.53 -0.43
CA LEU A 13 -13.85 38.90 -1.38
C LEU A 13 -12.85 37.76 -1.67
N LEU A 14 -12.56 36.88 -0.71
CA LEU A 14 -11.78 35.67 -0.97
C LEU A 14 -12.54 34.67 -1.84
N LEU A 15 -13.87 34.58 -1.68
CA LEU A 15 -14.73 33.74 -2.52
C LEU A 15 -14.86 34.25 -3.97
N PHE A 16 -14.78 35.57 -4.20
CA PHE A 16 -14.80 36.13 -5.56
C PHE A 16 -13.46 36.03 -6.31
N LEU A 17 -12.33 36.01 -5.61
CA LEU A 17 -11.00 35.91 -6.24
C LEU A 17 -10.63 34.48 -6.65
N LEU A 18 -11.24 33.47 -6.04
CA LEU A 18 -11.11 32.06 -6.45
C LEU A 18 -12.00 31.69 -7.65
N GLY A 19 -12.98 32.53 -8.01
CA GLY A 19 -13.89 32.30 -9.14
C GLY A 19 -13.41 32.84 -10.49
N ALA A 20 -12.21 33.45 -10.58
CA ALA A 20 -11.74 34.16 -11.77
C ALA A 20 -10.58 33.48 -12.53
N PHE A 21 -10.26 32.23 -12.22
CA PHE A 21 -9.34 31.40 -13.01
C PHE A 21 -10.02 30.10 -13.43
N SER A 22 -11.06 30.21 -14.26
CA SER A 22 -11.58 29.10 -15.05
C SER A 22 -11.20 29.33 -16.50
N ALA A 23 -10.07 28.72 -16.90
CA ALA A 23 -9.80 28.16 -18.22
C ALA A 23 -8.32 27.74 -18.27
N ALA A 24 -8.08 26.43 -18.33
CA ALA A 24 -6.81 25.74 -18.58
C ALA A 24 -5.78 25.71 -17.43
N ALA A 25 -5.85 24.66 -16.59
CA ALA A 25 -4.74 24.12 -15.82
C ALA A 25 -4.83 22.58 -15.81
N PRO A 26 -3.74 21.81 -15.99
CA PRO A 26 -3.76 20.35 -15.89
C PRO A 26 -3.64 19.86 -14.43
N ASP A 27 -4.18 18.67 -14.19
CA ASP A 27 -4.25 17.91 -12.92
C ASP A 27 -2.90 17.75 -12.20
N PHE A 28 -2.51 18.69 -11.33
CA PHE A 28 -1.17 18.68 -10.70
C PHE A 28 -1.10 18.19 -9.24
N MET A 29 -2.19 17.71 -8.62
CA MET A 29 -2.14 17.30 -7.20
C MET A 29 -2.90 16.01 -6.84
N GLY A 30 -3.55 15.33 -7.79
CA GLY A 30 -4.24 14.08 -7.46
C GLY A 30 -5.36 14.24 -6.41
N ILE A 31 -5.90 15.44 -6.22
CA ILE A 31 -7.06 15.65 -5.34
C ILE A 31 -8.30 15.25 -6.14
N PRO A 32 -9.31 14.58 -5.56
CA PRO A 32 -10.55 14.26 -6.27
C PRO A 32 -11.26 15.57 -6.69
N THR A 33 -11.03 16.05 -7.92
CA THR A 33 -11.70 17.25 -8.44
C THR A 33 -13.03 16.86 -9.08
N THR A 34 -14.14 17.25 -8.47
CA THR A 34 -15.50 16.88 -8.93
C THR A 34 -16.25 17.99 -9.67
N ALA A 35 -15.59 19.12 -9.93
CA ALA A 35 -16.17 20.33 -10.53
C ALA A 35 -16.94 20.08 -11.84
N GLY A 36 -17.98 20.89 -12.08
CA GLY A 36 -18.77 20.86 -13.32
C GLY A 36 -20.14 20.17 -13.23
N PRO A 37 -20.75 19.82 -14.39
CA PRO A 37 -22.16 19.43 -14.50
C PRO A 37 -22.45 18.05 -13.89
N LEU A 38 -23.61 17.86 -13.25
CA LEU A 38 -24.02 16.60 -12.61
C LEU A 38 -24.78 15.62 -13.54
N ASP A 39 -24.40 15.54 -14.81
CA ASP A 39 -24.92 14.61 -15.82
C ASP A 39 -26.45 14.42 -15.79
N ASP A 40 -26.99 13.34 -15.18
CA ASP A 40 -28.44 13.09 -15.02
C ASP A 40 -29.19 14.11 -14.11
N ALA A 41 -28.56 15.21 -13.69
CA ALA A 41 -29.20 16.34 -13.01
C ALA A 41 -28.77 17.68 -13.63
N LYS A 42 -29.73 18.60 -13.81
CA LYS A 42 -29.58 19.91 -14.49
C LYS A 42 -28.94 20.99 -13.61
N CYS A 43 -27.90 20.65 -12.85
CA CYS A 43 -27.12 21.60 -12.06
C CYS A 43 -25.63 21.22 -12.04
N ASN A 44 -24.79 22.16 -11.61
CA ASN A 44 -23.38 21.88 -11.38
C ASN A 44 -23.14 21.56 -9.89
N VAL A 45 -22.03 20.87 -9.60
CA VAL A 45 -21.62 20.55 -8.23
C VAL A 45 -21.52 21.81 -7.37
N GLU A 46 -20.98 22.90 -7.93
CA GLU A 46 -20.73 24.16 -7.23
C GLU A 46 -22.02 24.85 -6.78
N ASP A 47 -23.08 24.78 -7.61
CA ASP A 47 -24.38 25.36 -7.30
C ASP A 47 -25.02 24.64 -6.09
N LEU A 48 -24.87 23.31 -6.06
CA LEU A 48 -25.37 22.46 -4.99
C LEU A 48 -24.61 22.69 -3.68
N GLU A 49 -23.28 22.72 -3.72
CA GLU A 49 -22.46 23.02 -2.55
C GLU A 49 -22.76 24.41 -1.98
N GLN A 50 -22.93 25.42 -2.85
CA GLN A 50 -23.26 26.78 -2.43
C GLN A 50 -24.63 26.85 -1.75
N ALA A 51 -25.66 26.19 -2.30
CA ALA A 51 -26.98 26.13 -1.70
C ALA A 51 -26.95 25.41 -0.33
N ASN A 52 -26.18 24.32 -0.24
CA ASN A 52 -26.00 23.56 0.99
C ASN A 52 -25.37 24.42 2.10
N ASP A 53 -24.25 25.08 1.80
CA ASP A 53 -23.47 25.85 2.78
C ASP A 53 -24.18 27.11 3.27
N LEU A 54 -24.87 27.83 2.37
CA LEU A 54 -25.45 29.13 2.70
C LEU A 54 -26.79 29.02 3.45
N GLN A 55 -27.59 27.99 3.17
CA GLN A 55 -28.98 27.96 3.63
C GLN A 55 -29.41 26.63 4.23
N LEU A 56 -29.06 25.49 3.63
CA LEU A 56 -29.67 24.20 3.98
C LEU A 56 -29.02 23.53 5.19
N PHE A 57 -27.68 23.51 5.24
CA PHE A 57 -26.93 22.73 6.22
C PHE A 57 -27.32 23.10 7.66
N VAL A 58 -27.29 24.39 8.03
CA VAL A 58 -27.54 24.84 9.41
C VAL A 58 -28.93 24.40 9.88
N ILE A 59 -29.94 24.57 9.02
CA ILE A 59 -31.33 24.24 9.36
C ILE A 59 -31.48 22.73 9.54
N LEU A 60 -30.89 21.92 8.64
CA LEU A 60 -30.92 20.47 8.71
C LEU A 60 -30.24 19.92 9.97
N GLN A 61 -29.12 20.51 10.39
CA GLN A 61 -28.40 20.13 11.60
C GLN A 61 -29.16 20.49 12.88
N GLU A 62 -29.73 21.70 12.94
CA GLU A 62 -30.58 22.12 14.07
C GLU A 62 -31.80 21.22 14.18
N LEU A 63 -32.45 20.91 13.05
CA LEU A 63 -33.63 20.06 12.99
C LEU A 63 -33.33 18.64 13.48
N ARG A 64 -32.23 18.02 13.03
CA ARG A 64 -31.75 16.69 13.46
C ARG A 64 -31.58 16.57 14.98
N ASN A 65 -31.12 17.63 15.64
CA ASN A 65 -30.80 17.62 17.06
C ASN A 65 -32.02 17.78 17.98
N THR A 66 -33.17 18.20 17.44
CA THR A 66 -34.41 18.30 18.21
C THR A 66 -34.89 16.92 18.69
N THR A 67 -35.64 16.91 19.79
CA THR A 67 -36.10 15.66 20.43
C THR A 67 -36.91 14.76 19.49
N PHE A 68 -37.67 15.34 18.56
CA PHE A 68 -38.45 14.56 17.61
C PHE A 68 -37.56 13.82 16.60
N PHE A 69 -36.60 14.51 16.00
CA PHE A 69 -35.78 13.96 14.91
C PHE A 69 -34.59 13.13 15.38
N ARG A 70 -34.13 13.28 16.63
CA ARG A 70 -33.07 12.41 17.17
C ARG A 70 -33.54 11.02 17.57
N ASN A 71 -34.84 10.79 17.73
CA ASN A 71 -35.39 9.54 18.25
C ASN A 71 -36.01 8.70 17.12
N PHE A 72 -35.36 7.60 16.77
CA PHE A 72 -35.70 6.72 15.66
C PHE A 72 -36.12 5.32 16.16
N LEU A 73 -37.22 4.80 15.64
CA LEU A 73 -37.68 3.45 15.96
C LEU A 73 -37.05 2.47 14.97
N VAL A 74 -36.35 1.46 15.50
CA VAL A 74 -35.68 0.45 14.67
C VAL A 74 -35.76 -0.94 15.31
N ASP A 75 -35.84 -1.94 14.45
CA ASP A 75 -35.70 -3.34 14.81
C ASP A 75 -34.31 -3.82 14.38
N LEU A 76 -33.46 -4.12 15.36
CA LEU A 76 -32.07 -4.51 15.20
C LEU A 76 -31.85 -6.04 15.32
N ASP A 77 -32.85 -6.74 15.84
CA ASP A 77 -32.77 -8.15 16.24
C ASP A 77 -33.30 -9.11 15.15
N ARG A 78 -33.68 -8.58 13.98
CA ARG A 78 -34.08 -9.42 12.85
C ARG A 78 -32.98 -10.41 12.45
N PRO A 79 -33.32 -11.69 12.29
CA PRO A 79 -32.38 -12.68 11.81
C PRO A 79 -32.01 -12.42 10.35
N CYS A 80 -30.74 -12.65 10.01
CA CYS A 80 -30.26 -12.59 8.63
C CYS A 80 -31.01 -13.63 7.77
N PRO A 81 -31.67 -13.20 6.68
CA PRO A 81 -32.40 -14.13 5.79
C PRO A 81 -31.47 -15.04 4.98
N LEU A 82 -30.20 -14.67 4.82
CA LEU A 82 -29.17 -15.46 4.15
C LEU A 82 -28.52 -16.45 5.14
N GLN A 83 -29.26 -17.49 5.55
CA GLN A 83 -28.80 -18.48 6.55
C GLN A 83 -27.48 -19.17 6.20
N SER A 84 -27.12 -19.25 4.91
CA SER A 84 -25.82 -19.79 4.45
C SER A 84 -24.61 -18.97 4.91
N TRP A 85 -24.81 -17.69 5.25
CA TRP A 85 -23.75 -16.82 5.80
C TRP A 85 -23.48 -17.08 7.28
N ARG A 86 -24.38 -17.77 8.01
CA ARG A 86 -24.18 -18.16 9.42
C ARG A 86 -23.44 -19.49 9.60
N LYS A 87 -23.38 -20.35 8.58
CA LYS A 87 -22.96 -21.77 8.72
C LYS A 87 -21.49 -22.09 8.37
N LYS A 88 -20.62 -21.10 8.17
CA LYS A 88 -19.20 -21.37 7.85
C LYS A 88 -18.23 -21.30 9.03
N ASP A 89 -18.67 -20.86 10.20
CA ASP A 89 -17.78 -20.63 11.35
C ASP A 89 -18.13 -21.47 12.60
N SER A 90 -18.87 -22.57 12.48
CA SER A 90 -19.18 -23.43 13.63
C SER A 90 -19.45 -24.89 13.24
N GLU A 91 -18.38 -25.67 13.05
CA GLU A 91 -18.41 -27.14 13.19
C GLU A 91 -17.15 -27.58 13.95
N GLN A 92 -17.18 -27.40 15.27
CA GLN A 92 -16.70 -28.36 16.27
C GLN A 92 -17.01 -27.80 17.65
N GLU A 93 -18.15 -28.23 18.21
CA GLU A 93 -18.28 -28.56 19.64
C GLU A 93 -19.65 -29.22 19.82
N GLU A 94 -19.61 -30.54 19.97
CA GLU A 94 -20.70 -31.34 20.53
C GLU A 94 -20.60 -31.31 22.06
N GLU A 95 -21.80 -31.28 22.67
CA GLU A 95 -22.13 -31.66 24.05
C GLU A 95 -21.73 -30.71 25.20
N GLU A 96 -22.69 -29.87 25.60
CA GLU A 96 -23.21 -29.92 26.97
C GLU A 96 -24.67 -29.43 27.01
N GLU A 97 -25.59 -30.38 27.24
CA GLU A 97 -26.97 -30.15 27.63
C GLU A 97 -27.04 -29.82 29.13
N GLU A 98 -27.75 -28.74 29.50
CA GLU A 98 -28.62 -28.70 30.68
C GLU A 98 -29.87 -27.87 30.29
N PHE A 99 -31.01 -28.53 30.03
CA PHE A 99 -32.15 -28.73 30.95
C PHE A 99 -32.73 -27.41 31.52
N GLU A 100 -34.02 -27.10 31.52
CA GLU A 100 -35.24 -27.79 31.09
C GLU A 100 -36.41 -26.80 31.29
N CYS A 101 -37.45 -26.92 30.48
CA CYS A 101 -38.88 -26.84 30.83
C CYS A 101 -39.65 -26.70 29.51
N GLY A 102 -40.41 -27.66 29.02
CA GLY A 102 -40.84 -28.94 29.57
C GLY A 102 -42.08 -29.36 28.77
N GLY A 103 -42.18 -30.66 28.51
CA GLY A 103 -43.46 -31.37 28.41
C GLY A 103 -44.22 -31.31 27.08
N ASN A 104 -43.96 -32.34 26.27
CA ASN A 104 -44.93 -33.28 25.68
C ASN A 104 -46.13 -32.73 24.89
N GLU A 105 -46.26 -33.17 23.63
CA GLU A 105 -47.14 -34.30 23.27
C GLU A 105 -46.87 -34.78 21.83
N GLU A 106 -47.00 -36.10 21.65
CA GLU A 106 -46.67 -36.93 20.50
C GLU A 106 -47.69 -36.87 19.34
N ALA A 107 -47.34 -37.59 18.26
CA ALA A 107 -48.13 -38.14 17.13
C ALA A 107 -48.06 -37.33 15.82
N ASP A 108 -47.24 -37.75 14.86
CA ASP A 108 -47.51 -38.77 13.81
C ASP A 108 -48.42 -38.19 12.70
N GLU A 109 -48.26 -38.40 11.39
CA GLU A 109 -47.47 -39.31 10.56
C GLU A 109 -47.62 -38.81 9.10
N ASP A 110 -46.75 -39.28 8.19
CA ASP A 110 -46.92 -39.40 6.73
C ASP A 110 -46.78 -38.17 5.80
N ALA A 111 -45.58 -38.01 5.21
CA ALA A 111 -45.32 -38.41 3.81
C ALA A 111 -43.94 -37.93 3.30
N GLU A 112 -43.04 -38.88 3.08
CA GLU A 112 -41.94 -38.85 2.10
C GLU A 112 -41.89 -40.26 1.48
N PRO A 113 -41.08 -40.56 0.45
CA PRO A 113 -40.64 -39.80 -0.73
C PRO A 113 -40.66 -40.70 -2.00
N ALA A 114 -40.42 -40.14 -3.20
CA ALA A 114 -40.09 -40.89 -4.44
C ALA A 114 -39.98 -39.92 -5.64
N CYS A 115 -38.98 -39.87 -6.53
CA CYS A 115 -37.71 -40.57 -6.81
C CYS A 115 -36.85 -39.59 -7.66
N HIS A 116 -35.51 -39.45 -7.55
CA HIS A 116 -34.43 -40.39 -7.95
C HIS A 116 -34.55 -40.79 -9.46
N VAL A 117 -33.57 -40.69 -10.38
CA VAL A 117 -32.12 -41.03 -10.37
C VAL A 117 -31.41 -40.55 -11.67
N ASP A 118 -30.12 -40.17 -11.51
CA ASP A 118 -28.89 -40.22 -12.36
C ASP A 118 -28.80 -39.70 -13.81
N LEU A 119 -27.65 -39.02 -14.08
CA LEU A 119 -26.52 -39.61 -14.83
C LEU A 119 -25.20 -38.81 -14.61
N SER A 120 -24.33 -39.39 -13.78
CA SER A 120 -22.85 -39.44 -13.86
C SER A 120 -22.07 -38.41 -14.70
N SER A 121 -21.14 -37.68 -14.07
CA SER A 121 -19.69 -37.75 -14.37
C SER A 121 -18.88 -36.74 -13.54
N ASN A 122 -17.70 -37.18 -13.11
CA ASN A 122 -16.67 -36.43 -12.42
C ASN A 122 -16.37 -35.07 -13.07
N SER A 123 -16.48 -33.99 -12.31
CA SER A 123 -15.52 -32.89 -12.35
C SER A 123 -15.67 -32.03 -11.10
N ASN A 124 -14.70 -32.16 -10.20
CA ASN A 124 -14.29 -31.10 -9.28
C ASN A 124 -13.87 -29.87 -10.10
N PRO A 125 -14.33 -28.66 -9.72
CA PRO A 125 -13.41 -27.55 -9.65
C PRO A 125 -13.67 -26.71 -8.40
N PHE A 126 -13.07 -27.10 -7.27
CA PHE A 126 -12.69 -26.10 -6.27
C PHE A 126 -11.52 -25.30 -6.85
N SER A 127 -11.85 -24.14 -7.40
CA SER A 127 -10.91 -23.09 -7.77
C SER A 127 -11.10 -21.93 -6.80
N SER A 128 -10.33 -21.97 -5.72
CA SER A 128 -10.09 -20.84 -4.84
C SER A 128 -9.27 -19.79 -5.58
N ASN A 129 -9.92 -18.71 -6.03
CA ASN A 129 -9.33 -17.39 -6.27
C ASN A 129 -10.44 -16.40 -6.62
N ALA A 130 -11.01 -15.76 -5.61
CA ALA A 130 -11.59 -14.43 -5.73
C ALA A 130 -11.69 -13.83 -4.32
N LEU A 131 -11.01 -12.69 -4.11
CA LEU A 131 -11.48 -11.49 -3.38
C LEU A 131 -10.40 -10.82 -2.51
N PHE A 132 -9.55 -10.01 -3.14
CA PHE A 132 -9.25 -8.64 -2.72
C PHE A 132 -8.62 -7.91 -3.93
N SER A 133 -9.49 -7.56 -4.88
CA SER A 133 -9.22 -6.70 -6.03
C SER A 133 -10.56 -6.35 -6.66
N MET A 134 -11.18 -5.24 -6.24
CA MET A 134 -12.12 -4.43 -7.04
C MET A 134 -11.93 -2.99 -6.55
N ALA A 135 -11.61 -2.00 -7.37
CA ALA A 135 -11.79 -1.88 -8.82
C ALA A 135 -10.46 -1.61 -9.58
N THR A 136 -10.52 -1.83 -10.89
CA THR A 136 -9.51 -1.53 -11.93
C THR A 136 -8.44 -2.60 -12.23
N THR A 137 -8.80 -3.57 -13.08
CA THR A 137 -8.29 -3.67 -14.46
C THR A 137 -8.76 -4.98 -15.12
N GLY A 138 -9.15 -4.88 -16.39
CA GLY A 138 -9.87 -5.91 -17.13
C GLY A 138 -9.13 -7.25 -17.30
N PHE A 139 -9.90 -8.33 -17.18
CA PHE A 139 -9.50 -9.64 -17.67
C PHE A 139 -10.69 -10.31 -18.35
N GLU A 140 -10.57 -10.49 -19.67
CA GLU A 140 -11.45 -11.37 -20.44
C GLU A 140 -11.31 -12.81 -19.92
N SER A 141 -12.41 -13.39 -19.43
CA SER A 141 -12.52 -14.86 -19.35
C SER A 141 -13.94 -15.31 -19.68
N LYS A 142 -14.03 -16.00 -20.83
CA LYS A 142 -14.90 -17.14 -21.20
C LYS A 142 -16.25 -17.40 -20.49
N ALA A 143 -16.97 -16.36 -20.08
CA ALA A 143 -18.43 -16.30 -20.03
C ALA A 143 -18.93 -15.24 -21.02
N GLN A 144 -18.28 -15.13 -22.18
CA GLN A 144 -18.84 -14.45 -23.36
C GLN A 144 -19.97 -15.30 -23.92
N LYS A 145 -21.17 -15.11 -23.36
CA LYS A 145 -22.50 -15.25 -23.99
C LYS A 145 -23.53 -15.12 -22.88
N ASP A 146 -24.00 -13.90 -22.71
CA ASP A 146 -25.26 -13.46 -22.07
C ASP A 146 -25.01 -12.36 -21.04
N THR A 147 -24.64 -11.16 -21.54
CA THR A 147 -25.04 -9.91 -20.87
C THR A 147 -26.52 -9.99 -20.58
N PHE A 148 -26.87 -10.14 -19.32
CA PHE A 148 -28.25 -10.16 -18.88
C PHE A 148 -28.82 -8.75 -19.02
N LYS A 149 -29.54 -8.52 -20.12
CA LYS A 149 -30.60 -7.51 -20.17
C LYS A 149 -31.63 -7.90 -19.10
N TRP A 150 -32.43 -6.96 -18.59
CA TRP A 150 -33.57 -7.20 -17.67
C TRP A 150 -34.69 -8.09 -18.28
N GLN A 151 -34.35 -9.13 -19.03
CA GLN A 151 -35.21 -9.99 -19.80
C GLN A 151 -35.28 -11.42 -19.25
N LYS A 152 -34.61 -11.82 -18.14
CA LYS A 152 -34.57 -13.25 -17.83
C LYS A 152 -34.49 -13.75 -16.37
N GLN A 153 -35.12 -13.11 -15.39
CA GLN A 153 -35.50 -13.84 -14.16
C GLN A 153 -36.74 -13.22 -13.51
N THR A 154 -37.89 -13.57 -14.06
CA THR A 154 -39.15 -13.61 -13.31
C THR A 154 -39.17 -14.93 -12.56
N ASP A 155 -38.68 -14.96 -11.33
CA ASP A 155 -39.02 -15.98 -10.34
C ASP A 155 -39.30 -15.30 -8.99
N ILE A 156 -40.21 -14.33 -9.01
CA ILE A 156 -41.03 -13.99 -7.85
C ILE A 156 -42.44 -14.43 -8.22
N VAL A 157 -42.94 -15.42 -7.48
CA VAL A 157 -44.26 -16.05 -7.60
C VAL A 157 -45.35 -14.96 -7.75
N VAL A 158 -45.90 -14.82 -8.96
CA VAL A 158 -47.23 -14.24 -9.17
C VAL A 158 -48.09 -15.39 -9.67
N LYS A 159 -48.99 -15.86 -8.80
CA LYS A 159 -50.09 -16.75 -9.17
C LYS A 159 -50.96 -16.07 -10.23
N ASP A 160 -51.41 -16.88 -11.17
CA ASP A 160 -52.32 -16.55 -12.28
C ASP A 160 -53.41 -15.52 -11.92
N GLU A 161 -53.43 -14.37 -12.61
CA GLU A 161 -54.66 -13.63 -12.92
C GLU A 161 -54.55 -12.99 -14.32
N GLU A 162 -55.69 -12.97 -15.01
CA GLU A 162 -55.93 -12.64 -16.43
C GLU A 162 -55.45 -11.24 -16.91
N PRO A 163 -55.30 -11.03 -18.23
CA PRO A 163 -54.77 -9.78 -18.78
C PRO A 163 -55.80 -8.65 -18.66
N CYS A 164 -55.66 -7.82 -17.63
CA CYS A 164 -56.40 -6.58 -17.49
C CYS A 164 -55.63 -5.43 -18.15
N GLU A 165 -56.25 -4.80 -19.14
CA GLU A 165 -55.94 -3.44 -19.55
C GLU A 165 -56.09 -2.51 -18.34
N GLU A 166 -55.01 -2.19 -17.64
CA GLU A 166 -54.97 -1.01 -16.76
C GLU A 166 -53.65 -0.24 -16.96
N PRO A 167 -53.74 1.07 -17.30
CA PRO A 167 -52.58 1.90 -17.52
C PRO A 167 -52.04 2.35 -16.17
N LEU A 168 -50.77 2.01 -15.89
CA LEU A 168 -49.97 2.51 -14.76
C LEU A 168 -50.32 1.86 -13.41
N LEU A 169 -49.29 1.40 -12.68
CA LEU A 169 -49.45 0.91 -11.30
C LEU A 169 -50.06 2.02 -10.43
N PRO A 170 -50.97 1.69 -9.49
CA PRO A 170 -51.56 2.66 -8.59
C PRO A 170 -50.51 3.25 -7.65
N ASP A 171 -50.74 4.47 -7.18
CA ASP A 171 -49.84 5.16 -6.23
C ASP A 171 -49.56 4.35 -4.95
N SER A 172 -50.48 3.45 -4.57
CA SER A 172 -50.31 2.52 -3.44
C SER A 172 -49.10 1.58 -3.60
N PHE A 173 -48.63 1.34 -4.82
CA PHE A 173 -47.46 0.52 -5.11
C PHE A 173 -46.17 1.06 -4.48
N TRP A 174 -46.04 2.38 -4.35
CA TRP A 174 -44.83 3.04 -3.84
C TRP A 174 -44.84 3.26 -2.32
N ILE A 175 -45.87 2.81 -1.61
CA ILE A 175 -46.00 3.04 -0.17
C ILE A 175 -44.96 2.24 0.63
N ASP A 176 -44.62 1.03 0.18
CA ASP A 176 -43.78 0.04 0.85
C ASP A 176 -42.46 -0.21 0.10
N ILE A 177 -41.75 0.86 -0.31
CA ILE A 177 -40.46 0.72 -1.03
C ILE A 177 -39.41 -0.05 -0.21
N CYS A 178 -39.48 0.05 1.12
CA CYS A 178 -38.64 -0.73 2.04
C CYS A 178 -39.50 -1.70 2.84
N SER A 179 -38.93 -2.82 3.25
CA SER A 179 -39.64 -3.84 4.04
C SER A 179 -40.20 -3.23 5.33
N PRO A 180 -41.50 -3.42 5.63
CA PRO A 180 -42.11 -2.82 6.81
C PRO A 180 -41.51 -3.36 8.12
N PRO A 181 -41.67 -2.63 9.24
CA PRO A 181 -41.42 -3.17 10.56
C PRO A 181 -42.21 -4.48 10.79
N GLY A 182 -41.53 -5.57 11.17
CA GLY A 182 -42.16 -6.86 11.44
C GLY A 182 -42.98 -6.74 12.71
N LYS A 183 -44.23 -7.21 12.67
CA LYS A 183 -45.20 -7.09 13.79
C LYS A 183 -44.86 -7.92 15.03
N THR A 184 -43.69 -8.56 15.08
CA THR A 184 -43.36 -9.61 16.07
C THR A 184 -42.06 -9.38 16.85
N ALA A 185 -41.32 -8.29 16.61
CA ALA A 185 -40.09 -7.97 17.33
C ALA A 185 -40.26 -6.65 18.11
N GLU A 186 -39.69 -6.56 19.31
CA GLU A 186 -39.72 -5.34 20.12
C GLU A 186 -38.98 -4.20 19.41
N GLU A 187 -39.71 -3.31 18.73
CA GLU A 187 -39.12 -2.10 18.14
C GLU A 187 -38.48 -1.25 19.24
N LYS A 188 -37.18 -1.00 19.12
CA LYS A 188 -36.41 -0.22 20.08
C LYS A 188 -36.36 1.24 19.64
N LEU A 189 -36.70 2.15 20.55
CA LEU A 189 -36.52 3.58 20.34
C LEU A 189 -35.05 3.93 20.60
N VAL A 190 -34.32 4.28 19.55
CA VAL A 190 -32.90 4.60 19.60
C VAL A 190 -32.69 6.10 19.43
N ASN A 191 -31.88 6.69 20.31
CA ASN A 191 -31.44 8.06 20.18
C ASN A 191 -30.21 8.12 19.25
N LEU A 192 -30.39 8.67 18.06
CA LEU A 192 -29.38 8.80 17.02
C LEU A 192 -28.21 9.70 17.44
N ALA A 193 -28.46 10.72 18.27
CA ALA A 193 -27.40 11.61 18.76
C ALA A 193 -26.45 10.87 19.74
N MET A 194 -26.96 9.87 20.47
CA MET A 194 -26.15 9.02 21.34
C MET A 194 -25.47 7.86 20.58
N ASN A 195 -25.89 7.61 19.34
CA ASN A 195 -25.38 6.53 18.49
C ASN A 195 -24.93 7.07 17.12
N PRO A 196 -23.99 8.02 17.06
CA PRO A 196 -23.59 8.67 15.80
C PRO A 196 -22.88 7.69 14.84
N GLU A 197 -22.99 7.86 13.53
CA GLU A 197 -22.31 6.96 12.57
C GLU A 197 -20.77 7.12 12.67
N LYS A 198 -20.07 6.06 13.06
CA LYS A 198 -18.62 6.09 13.33
C LYS A 198 -17.95 4.77 12.99
N ASN A 199 -16.61 4.78 12.90
CA ASN A 199 -15.82 3.57 12.69
C ASN A 199 -15.99 2.60 13.88
N THR A 200 -16.48 1.40 13.62
CA THR A 200 -16.69 0.35 14.63
C THR A 200 -15.65 -0.78 14.55
N GLY A 201 -14.68 -0.70 13.65
CA GLY A 201 -13.76 -1.79 13.31
C GLY A 201 -14.38 -2.90 12.44
N TYR A 202 -15.69 -2.86 12.17
CA TYR A 202 -16.38 -3.86 11.36
C TYR A 202 -16.01 -3.78 9.87
N ASN A 203 -15.50 -4.89 9.31
CA ASN A 203 -15.24 -4.99 7.87
C ASN A 203 -16.52 -5.31 7.09
N GLY A 204 -17.24 -4.27 6.67
CA GLY A 204 -18.47 -4.38 5.87
C GLY A 204 -18.27 -4.63 4.36
N THR A 205 -17.05 -4.90 3.88
CA THR A 205 -16.76 -5.03 2.43
C THR A 205 -17.61 -6.12 1.78
N HIS A 206 -17.82 -7.24 2.47
CA HIS A 206 -18.65 -8.35 2.00
C HIS A 206 -20.15 -7.98 1.91
N ILE A 207 -20.64 -7.08 2.77
CA ILE A 207 -22.03 -6.57 2.73
C ILE A 207 -22.23 -5.67 1.51
N TRP A 208 -21.34 -4.69 1.31
CA TRP A 208 -21.40 -3.83 0.12
C TRP A 208 -21.26 -4.63 -1.16
N LYS A 209 -20.37 -5.62 -1.16
CA LYS A 209 -20.24 -6.56 -2.28
C LYS A 209 -21.54 -7.30 -2.58
N ALA A 210 -22.22 -7.85 -1.58
CA ALA A 210 -23.52 -8.48 -1.77
C ALA A 210 -24.58 -7.49 -2.26
N ILE A 211 -24.59 -6.24 -1.77
CA ILE A 211 -25.50 -5.21 -2.27
C ILE A 211 -25.32 -4.98 -3.78
N TYR A 212 -24.08 -4.93 -4.29
CA TYR A 212 -23.85 -4.75 -5.72
C TYR A 212 -24.04 -6.03 -6.54
N GLU A 213 -23.60 -7.20 -6.05
CA GLU A 213 -23.68 -8.48 -6.76
C GLU A 213 -25.12 -9.03 -6.82
N GLU A 214 -25.82 -9.09 -5.68
CA GLU A 214 -27.18 -9.64 -5.58
C GLU A 214 -28.22 -8.76 -6.31
N ASN A 215 -27.86 -7.50 -6.61
CA ASN A 215 -28.70 -6.59 -7.40
C ASN A 215 -28.15 -6.32 -8.81
N CYS A 216 -27.10 -7.05 -9.24
CA CYS A 216 -26.51 -6.96 -10.58
C CYS A 216 -26.07 -5.55 -11.01
N LEU A 217 -25.50 -4.77 -10.07
CA LEU A 217 -25.11 -3.37 -10.26
C LEU A 217 -23.61 -3.20 -10.61
N MET A 218 -22.93 -4.26 -11.01
CA MET A 218 -21.51 -4.26 -11.36
C MET A 218 -21.30 -3.72 -12.79
N VAL A 219 -20.48 -2.68 -12.94
CA VAL A 219 -20.25 -1.99 -14.22
C VAL A 219 -18.80 -2.23 -14.65
N ASP A 220 -18.58 -2.93 -15.77
CA ASP A 220 -17.22 -3.10 -16.34
C ASP A 220 -16.75 -1.82 -17.04
N ASP A 221 -15.46 -1.50 -16.90
CA ASP A 221 -14.84 -0.29 -17.40
C ASP A 221 -14.88 -0.18 -18.94
N THR A 222 -15.24 1.03 -19.38
CA THR A 222 -15.14 1.62 -20.74
C THR A 222 -16.30 1.46 -21.75
N ASN A 223 -17.28 0.54 -21.62
CA ASN A 223 -18.40 0.44 -22.60
C ASN A 223 -19.82 0.31 -22.00
N SER A 224 -19.96 0.27 -20.68
CA SER A 224 -21.22 -0.15 -20.00
C SER A 224 -22.20 0.99 -19.69
N LYS A 225 -21.73 2.24 -19.54
CA LYS A 225 -22.59 3.39 -19.18
C LYS A 225 -23.57 3.78 -20.29
N GLU A 226 -23.21 3.55 -21.56
CA GLU A 226 -24.11 3.78 -22.70
C GLU A 226 -25.21 2.71 -22.83
N LEU A 227 -25.05 1.56 -22.16
CA LEU A 227 -25.98 0.43 -22.25
C LEU A 227 -27.09 0.46 -21.18
N MET A 228 -26.88 1.14 -20.05
CA MET A 228 -27.84 1.24 -18.94
C MET A 228 -28.98 2.24 -19.23
N CYS A 229 -30.22 1.90 -18.85
CA CYS A 229 -31.34 2.83 -18.88
C CYS A 229 -31.23 3.89 -17.75
N LEU A 230 -32.05 4.94 -17.82
CA LEU A 230 -31.98 6.04 -16.84
C LEU A 230 -32.21 5.54 -15.42
N GLU A 231 -33.17 4.63 -15.22
CA GLU A 231 -33.57 4.09 -13.93
C GLU A 231 -32.45 3.26 -13.28
N GLU A 232 -31.76 2.43 -14.07
CA GLU A 232 -30.59 1.68 -13.63
C GLU A 232 -29.45 2.61 -13.20
N ARG A 233 -29.18 3.66 -13.99
CA ARG A 233 -28.16 4.66 -13.64
C ARG A 233 -28.53 5.41 -12.37
N VAL A 234 -29.77 5.87 -12.25
CA VAL A 234 -30.27 6.55 -11.04
C VAL A 234 -30.11 5.64 -9.83
N LEU A 235 -30.52 4.37 -9.93
CA LEU A 235 -30.39 3.39 -8.84
C LEU A 235 -28.94 3.15 -8.42
N TYR A 236 -28.04 2.92 -9.38
CA TYR A 236 -26.61 2.76 -9.12
C TYR A 236 -26.02 3.99 -8.44
N ARG A 237 -26.33 5.20 -8.94
CA ARG A 237 -25.82 6.45 -8.36
C ARG A 237 -26.37 6.69 -6.95
N LEU A 238 -27.63 6.33 -6.68
CA LEU A 238 -28.22 6.40 -5.34
C LEU A 238 -27.47 5.51 -4.34
N LEU A 239 -27.27 4.23 -4.67
CA LEU A 239 -26.58 3.28 -3.80
C LEU A 239 -25.08 3.57 -3.68
N SER A 240 -24.43 3.98 -4.76
CA SER A 240 -23.03 4.47 -4.74
C SER A 240 -22.90 5.71 -3.85
N GLY A 241 -23.81 6.68 -3.94
CA GLY A 241 -23.81 7.85 -3.06
C GLY A 241 -24.04 7.49 -1.58
N LEU A 242 -24.83 6.45 -1.29
CA LEU A 242 -25.00 5.93 0.07
C LEU A 242 -23.72 5.29 0.62
N HIS A 243 -23.05 4.50 -0.21
CA HIS A 243 -21.77 3.89 0.13
C HIS A 243 -20.71 4.96 0.38
N THR A 244 -20.65 5.99 -0.48
CA THR A 244 -19.78 7.15 -0.32
C THR A 244 -20.08 7.91 0.97
N SER A 245 -21.33 8.25 1.27
CA SER A 245 -21.69 8.98 2.50
C SER A 245 -21.34 8.20 3.77
N THR A 246 -21.55 6.89 3.77
CA THR A 246 -21.19 6.02 4.91
C THR A 246 -19.67 5.96 5.10
N THR A 247 -18.92 5.82 4.00
CA THR A 247 -17.44 5.82 4.04
C THR A 247 -16.89 7.16 4.53
N LEU A 248 -17.52 8.28 4.15
CA LEU A 248 -17.16 9.62 4.63
C LEU A 248 -17.45 9.80 6.13
N SER A 249 -18.61 9.34 6.63
CA SER A 249 -18.90 9.34 8.07
C SER A 249 -17.88 8.51 8.87
N ILE A 250 -17.48 7.35 8.35
CA ILE A 250 -16.45 6.49 8.96
C ILE A 250 -15.07 7.16 8.94
N ALA A 251 -14.72 7.81 7.82
CA ALA A 251 -13.49 8.58 7.71
C ALA A 251 -13.49 9.76 8.68
N MET A 252 -14.62 10.45 8.85
CA MET A 252 -14.74 11.60 9.75
C MET A 252 -14.74 11.23 11.23
N ASN A 253 -15.30 10.07 11.57
CA ASN A 253 -15.37 9.54 12.93
C ASN A 253 -14.57 8.23 13.04
N TYR A 254 -13.26 8.29 12.79
CA TYR A 254 -12.36 7.14 12.79
C TYR A 254 -11.81 6.86 14.19
N TYR A 255 -11.67 5.58 14.57
CA TYR A 255 -11.11 5.20 15.87
C TYR A 255 -9.60 4.91 15.73
N PRO A 256 -8.70 5.71 16.34
CA PRO A 256 -7.26 5.52 16.20
C PRO A 256 -6.75 4.35 17.07
N PRO A 257 -5.83 3.49 16.57
CA PRO A 257 -5.38 2.29 17.29
C PRO A 257 -4.45 2.55 18.51
N SER A 258 -4.12 3.80 18.84
CA SER A 258 -3.13 4.14 19.86
C SER A 258 -3.79 4.67 21.16
N LYS A 259 -3.93 3.81 22.18
CA LYS A 259 -4.39 4.18 23.52
C LYS A 259 -3.32 4.65 24.52
N ARG A 260 -2.04 4.81 24.16
CA ARG A 260 -1.04 5.32 25.12
C ARG A 260 -1.08 6.85 25.27
N LYS A 261 -2.22 7.37 25.78
CA LYS A 261 -2.39 8.69 26.43
C LYS A 261 -3.80 8.96 26.98
N GLY A 262 -4.64 7.95 27.23
CA GLY A 262 -6.01 8.18 27.74
C GLY A 262 -6.90 8.95 26.76
N ARG A 263 -6.69 8.78 25.45
CA ARG A 263 -7.58 9.33 24.41
C ARG A 263 -8.65 8.31 24.05
N THR A 264 -9.91 8.71 24.21
CA THR A 264 -11.12 7.93 23.86
C THR A 264 -11.86 8.52 22.66
N ASP A 265 -11.31 9.53 21.99
CA ASP A 265 -12.05 10.36 21.04
C ASP A 265 -11.88 9.85 19.60
N TYR A 266 -13.01 9.80 18.88
CA TYR A 266 -13.04 9.58 17.43
C TYR A 266 -12.46 10.80 16.72
N GLU A 267 -11.62 10.59 15.71
CA GLU A 267 -10.99 11.67 14.94
C GLU A 267 -11.12 11.44 13.43
N ALA A 268 -11.04 12.53 12.66
CA ALA A 268 -11.07 12.45 11.21
C ALA A 268 -9.77 11.83 10.66
N ASN A 269 -9.90 10.86 9.76
CA ASN A 269 -8.83 10.16 9.07
C ASN A 269 -8.79 10.54 7.58
N PRO A 270 -8.14 11.66 7.22
CA PRO A 270 -8.04 12.11 5.84
C PRO A 270 -7.21 11.18 4.93
N ASP A 271 -6.30 10.37 5.48
CA ASP A 271 -5.51 9.42 4.70
C ASP A 271 -6.39 8.24 4.23
N TYR A 272 -7.27 7.74 5.10
CA TYR A 272 -8.28 6.74 4.73
C TYR A 272 -9.26 7.26 3.67
N PHE A 273 -9.64 8.54 3.74
CA PHE A 273 -10.43 9.19 2.69
C PHE A 273 -9.70 9.19 1.33
N MET A 274 -8.43 9.60 1.29
CA MET A 274 -7.66 9.64 0.05
C MET A 274 -7.42 8.25 -0.54
N GLU A 275 -7.16 7.24 0.28
CA GLU A 275 -7.03 5.84 -0.19
C GLU A 275 -8.28 5.36 -0.95
N LYS A 276 -9.47 5.76 -0.53
CA LYS A 276 -10.73 5.28 -1.11
C LYS A 276 -11.20 6.05 -2.33
N PHE A 277 -10.91 7.35 -2.42
CA PHE A 277 -11.53 8.22 -3.44
C PHE A 277 -10.54 8.89 -4.42
N HIS A 278 -9.22 8.73 -4.24
CA HIS A 278 -8.21 9.29 -5.15
C HIS A 278 -8.39 8.81 -6.60
N ASP A 279 -8.44 7.49 -6.79
CA ASP A 279 -8.54 6.87 -8.12
C ASP A 279 -10.00 6.77 -8.64
N ASN A 280 -10.99 7.14 -7.83
CA ASN A 280 -12.42 6.94 -8.11
C ASN A 280 -13.28 8.20 -7.79
N PRO A 281 -13.01 9.36 -8.42
CA PRO A 281 -13.71 10.62 -8.12
C PRO A 281 -15.21 10.60 -8.49
N GLU A 282 -15.66 9.67 -9.35
CA GLU A 282 -17.06 9.51 -9.73
C GLU A 282 -17.96 9.08 -8.55
N HIS A 283 -17.43 8.38 -7.55
CA HIS A 283 -18.17 8.03 -6.34
C HIS A 283 -18.58 9.27 -5.52
N ILE A 284 -17.76 10.32 -5.53
CA ILE A 284 -18.09 11.62 -4.92
C ILE A 284 -19.13 12.36 -5.77
N ARG A 285 -19.08 12.25 -7.10
CA ARG A 285 -20.12 12.82 -7.97
C ARG A 285 -21.47 12.13 -7.78
N ASN A 286 -21.48 10.84 -7.47
CA ASN A 286 -22.69 10.09 -7.12
C ASN A 286 -23.30 10.54 -5.78
N LEU A 287 -22.47 10.90 -4.79
CA LEU A 287 -22.93 11.52 -3.54
C LEU A 287 -23.73 12.82 -3.81
N HIS A 288 -23.19 13.71 -4.64
CA HIS A 288 -23.83 14.97 -5.00
C HIS A 288 -25.16 14.74 -5.72
N PHE A 289 -25.18 13.82 -6.68
CA PHE A 289 -26.41 13.43 -7.38
C PHE A 289 -27.49 12.91 -6.41
N SER A 290 -27.12 12.00 -5.50
CA SER A 290 -28.04 11.49 -4.49
C SER A 290 -28.65 12.59 -3.62
N TYR A 291 -27.86 13.63 -3.29
CA TYR A 291 -28.37 14.76 -2.52
C TYR A 291 -29.38 15.60 -3.31
N VAL A 292 -29.15 15.82 -4.61
CA VAL A 292 -30.12 16.50 -5.49
C VAL A 292 -31.46 15.76 -5.52
N VAL A 293 -31.44 14.42 -5.64
CA VAL A 293 -32.67 13.61 -5.64
C VAL A 293 -33.44 13.77 -4.32
N LEU A 294 -32.72 13.77 -3.19
CA LEU A 294 -33.31 13.99 -1.86
C LEU A 294 -33.90 15.42 -1.70
N LEU A 295 -33.23 16.45 -2.22
CA LEU A 295 -33.75 17.82 -2.21
C LEU A 295 -35.00 17.96 -3.08
N ARG A 296 -35.01 17.34 -4.26
CA ARG A 296 -36.20 17.30 -5.12
C ARG A 296 -37.40 16.67 -4.40
N ALA A 297 -37.18 15.57 -3.68
CA ALA A 297 -38.20 14.96 -2.84
C ALA A 297 -38.67 15.89 -1.71
N LEU A 298 -37.74 16.62 -1.07
CA LEU A 298 -38.06 17.57 0.00
C LEU A 298 -38.96 18.71 -0.48
N GLN A 299 -38.70 19.26 -1.67
CA GLN A 299 -39.55 20.28 -2.28
C GLN A 299 -40.96 19.76 -2.52
N LYS A 300 -41.10 18.52 -3.01
CA LYS A 300 -42.41 17.91 -3.27
C LYS A 300 -43.15 17.52 -1.98
N ALA A 301 -42.42 17.15 -0.92
CA ALA A 301 -42.97 16.84 0.40
C ALA A 301 -43.37 18.09 1.22
N ALA A 302 -42.98 19.30 0.80
CA ALA A 302 -43.14 20.53 1.56
C ALA A 302 -44.58 20.77 2.10
N PRO A 303 -45.67 20.55 1.31
CA PRO A 303 -47.03 20.74 1.81
C PRO A 303 -47.37 19.79 2.98
N VAL A 304 -46.86 18.56 2.95
CA VAL A 304 -47.12 17.55 3.99
C VAL A 304 -46.34 17.85 5.25
N LEU A 305 -45.08 18.25 5.09
CA LEU A 305 -44.17 18.49 6.20
C LEU A 305 -44.49 19.82 6.91
N HIS A 306 -45.03 20.82 6.20
CA HIS A 306 -45.37 22.13 6.79
C HIS A 306 -46.44 22.04 7.90
N ASP A 307 -47.43 21.18 7.69
CA ASP A 307 -48.58 21.01 8.58
C ASP A 307 -48.45 19.78 9.49
N PHE A 308 -47.31 19.09 9.45
CA PHE A 308 -47.08 17.90 10.26
C PHE A 308 -47.01 18.24 11.76
N ASP A 309 -47.76 17.48 12.57
CA ASP A 309 -47.86 17.73 14.00
C ASP A 309 -46.73 17.04 14.78
N ILE A 310 -45.67 17.80 15.06
CA ILE A 310 -44.57 17.37 15.92
C ILE A 310 -45.02 17.41 17.38
N ARG A 311 -44.98 16.25 18.05
CA ARG A 311 -45.27 16.10 19.49
C ARG A 311 -44.24 15.21 20.19
N THR A 312 -43.56 15.77 21.19
CA THR A 312 -42.61 15.07 22.06
C THR A 312 -43.00 15.15 23.53
N GLY A 313 -43.97 16.00 23.88
CA GLY A 313 -44.43 16.24 25.26
C GLY A 313 -43.79 17.48 25.90
N ASP A 314 -42.81 18.09 25.23
CA ASP A 314 -42.23 19.39 25.58
C ASP A 314 -42.65 20.45 24.55
N ILE A 315 -43.46 21.41 25.00
CA ILE A 315 -44.05 22.45 24.16
C ILE A 315 -42.96 23.33 23.50
N VAL A 316 -41.84 23.56 24.19
CA VAL A 316 -40.78 24.44 23.68
C VAL A 316 -40.00 23.74 22.57
N GLU A 317 -39.66 22.47 22.76
CA GLU A 317 -38.99 21.64 21.75
C GLU A 317 -39.88 21.41 20.52
N ASP A 318 -41.17 21.14 20.73
CA ASP A 318 -42.13 20.89 19.65
C ASP A 318 -42.31 22.14 18.77
N GLU A 319 -42.45 23.32 19.35
CA GLU A 319 -42.53 24.57 18.60
C GLU A 319 -41.20 24.90 17.89
N THR A 320 -40.06 24.62 18.52
CA THR A 320 -38.74 24.84 17.91
C THR A 320 -38.56 23.96 16.67
N ALA A 321 -38.88 22.67 16.76
CA ALA A 321 -38.79 21.75 15.62
C ALA A 321 -39.77 22.15 14.48
N LYS A 322 -40.98 22.61 14.81
CA LYS A 322 -41.95 23.12 13.83
C LYS A 322 -41.44 24.36 13.11
N VAL A 323 -40.85 25.33 13.84
CA VAL A 323 -40.30 26.54 13.25
C VAL A 323 -39.12 26.22 12.32
N LEU A 324 -38.21 25.34 12.73
CA LEU A 324 -37.07 24.92 11.91
C LEU A 324 -37.51 24.18 10.64
N LEU A 325 -38.47 23.26 10.77
CA LEU A 325 -39.03 22.54 9.61
C LEU A 325 -39.72 23.50 8.65
N ARG A 326 -40.53 24.44 9.14
CA ARG A 326 -41.17 25.48 8.29
C ARG A 326 -40.15 26.39 7.62
N ARG A 327 -39.07 26.73 8.32
CA ARG A 327 -37.98 27.54 7.76
C ARG A 327 -37.26 26.80 6.62
N LEU A 328 -36.99 25.50 6.78
CA LEU A 328 -36.41 24.66 5.72
C LEU A 328 -37.30 24.64 4.46
N LEU A 329 -38.61 24.68 4.67
CA LEU A 329 -39.64 24.63 3.63
C LEU A 329 -40.11 26.02 3.18
N ASP A 330 -39.47 27.09 3.65
CA ASP A 330 -39.87 28.46 3.31
C ASP A 330 -39.72 28.70 1.80
N SER A 331 -40.75 29.29 1.22
CA SER A 331 -40.80 29.70 -0.18
C SER A 331 -39.57 30.50 -0.61
N ALA A 332 -38.97 31.31 0.28
CA ALA A 332 -37.75 32.06 -0.02
C ALA A 332 -36.53 31.15 -0.23
N ILE A 333 -36.37 30.08 0.56
CA ILE A 333 -35.30 29.09 0.39
C ILE A 333 -35.56 28.28 -0.88
N LEU A 334 -36.80 27.80 -1.06
CA LEU A 334 -37.19 27.04 -2.25
C LEU A 334 -37.06 27.85 -3.55
N GLN A 335 -37.25 29.18 -3.51
CA GLN A 335 -37.06 30.07 -4.65
C GLN A 335 -35.58 30.38 -4.88
N SER A 336 -34.83 30.72 -3.84
CA SER A 336 -33.41 31.11 -3.95
C SER A 336 -32.51 29.94 -4.32
N CYS A 337 -32.89 28.71 -3.96
CA CYS A 337 -32.19 27.47 -4.32
C CYS A 337 -32.95 26.67 -5.40
N SER A 338 -33.87 27.31 -6.14
CA SER A 338 -34.78 26.62 -7.07
C SER A 338 -34.05 25.79 -8.14
N ASN A 339 -32.87 26.25 -8.57
CA ASN A 339 -31.98 25.55 -9.49
C ASN A 339 -31.57 24.15 -9.00
N VAL A 340 -31.30 23.97 -7.71
CA VAL A 340 -30.89 22.66 -7.16
C VAL A 340 -32.08 21.79 -6.75
N PHE A 341 -33.16 22.41 -6.25
CA PHE A 341 -34.39 21.70 -5.90
C PHE A 341 -35.15 21.14 -7.11
N SER A 342 -34.97 21.73 -8.30
CA SER A 342 -35.59 21.28 -9.55
C SER A 342 -34.61 20.65 -10.53
N ALA A 343 -33.35 20.43 -10.12
CA ALA A 343 -32.31 19.89 -11.00
C ALA A 343 -32.55 18.44 -11.42
N PHE A 344 -33.12 17.63 -10.53
CA PHE A 344 -33.55 16.28 -10.86
C PHE A 344 -35.00 16.30 -11.38
N ASP A 345 -35.22 15.63 -12.50
CA ASP A 345 -36.49 15.60 -13.21
C ASP A 345 -37.04 14.17 -13.20
N GLU A 346 -37.81 13.84 -12.16
CA GLU A 346 -38.38 12.51 -11.96
C GLU A 346 -39.37 12.12 -13.07
N SER A 347 -39.89 13.09 -13.83
CA SER A 347 -40.81 12.83 -14.94
C SER A 347 -40.14 12.12 -16.12
N LEU A 348 -38.80 12.16 -16.18
CA LEU A 348 -38.00 11.45 -17.17
C LEU A 348 -37.86 9.96 -16.85
N MET A 349 -38.12 9.56 -15.60
CA MET A 349 -38.10 8.16 -15.20
C MET A 349 -39.40 7.47 -15.62
N PHE A 350 -39.29 6.19 -15.96
CA PHE A 350 -40.39 5.32 -16.35
C PHE A 350 -41.17 5.82 -17.58
N GLN A 351 -40.52 6.61 -18.44
CA GLN A 351 -41.03 6.92 -19.77
C GLN A 351 -40.93 5.67 -20.66
N GLN A 352 -41.80 5.55 -21.67
CA GLN A 352 -41.79 4.40 -22.59
C GLN A 352 -40.44 4.29 -23.33
N ASP A 353 -39.53 3.48 -22.78
CA ASP A 353 -38.36 3.00 -23.50
C ASP A 353 -38.79 1.73 -24.26
N THR A 354 -38.47 1.66 -25.54
CA THR A 354 -38.77 0.54 -26.46
C THR A 354 -38.24 -0.84 -26.01
N ARG A 355 -37.48 -0.89 -24.91
CA ARG A 355 -36.73 -2.07 -24.45
C ARG A 355 -37.37 -2.83 -23.29
N PHE A 356 -38.18 -2.19 -22.45
CA PHE A 356 -38.76 -2.81 -21.24
C PHE A 356 -40.20 -2.35 -20.99
N ASP A 357 -41.01 -3.25 -20.45
CA ASP A 357 -42.31 -2.90 -19.91
C ASP A 357 -42.14 -2.03 -18.65
N VAL A 358 -42.83 -0.87 -18.62
CA VAL A 358 -42.71 0.14 -17.56
C VAL A 358 -43.07 -0.45 -16.19
N VAL A 359 -44.08 -1.33 -16.14
CA VAL A 359 -44.51 -1.99 -14.89
C VAL A 359 -43.42 -2.92 -14.35
N THR A 360 -42.77 -3.67 -15.24
CA THR A 360 -41.65 -4.56 -14.88
C THR A 360 -40.44 -3.76 -14.36
N LEU A 361 -40.11 -2.64 -15.01
CA LEU A 361 -39.03 -1.76 -14.58
C LEU A 361 -39.29 -1.16 -13.19
N GLN A 362 -40.54 -0.74 -12.92
CA GLN A 362 -40.96 -0.25 -11.61
C GLN A 362 -40.88 -1.33 -10.51
N LYS A 363 -41.34 -2.55 -10.81
CA LYS A 363 -41.26 -3.71 -9.89
C LYS A 363 -39.84 -4.04 -9.48
N ASN A 364 -38.95 -4.14 -10.45
CA ASN A 364 -37.55 -4.48 -10.20
C ASN A 364 -36.78 -3.32 -9.54
N PHE A 365 -37.05 -2.06 -9.90
CA PHE A 365 -36.48 -0.89 -9.21
C PHE A 365 -36.84 -0.91 -7.72
N LYS A 366 -38.13 -1.16 -7.39
CA LYS A 366 -38.57 -1.36 -6.00
C LYS A 366 -37.95 -2.61 -5.36
N GLY A 367 -37.82 -3.70 -6.11
CA GLY A 367 -37.25 -4.97 -5.66
C GLY A 367 -35.83 -4.83 -5.10
N VAL A 368 -35.00 -3.98 -5.72
CA VAL A 368 -33.64 -3.71 -5.22
C VAL A 368 -33.67 -3.08 -3.82
N PHE A 369 -34.59 -2.15 -3.53
CA PHE A 369 -34.70 -1.55 -2.20
C PHE A 369 -35.14 -2.57 -1.12
N HIS A 370 -36.01 -3.52 -1.46
CA HIS A 370 -36.37 -4.63 -0.57
C HIS A 370 -35.19 -5.58 -0.34
N ASN A 371 -34.45 -5.93 -1.39
CA ASN A 371 -33.32 -6.82 -1.30
C ASN A 371 -32.21 -6.21 -0.43
N VAL A 372 -31.86 -4.94 -0.67
CA VAL A 372 -30.89 -4.20 0.17
C VAL A 372 -31.38 -4.10 1.61
N SER A 373 -32.66 -3.83 1.84
CA SER A 373 -33.24 -3.82 3.20
C SER A 373 -33.09 -5.17 3.91
N SER A 374 -33.15 -6.27 3.16
CA SER A 374 -33.00 -7.64 3.68
C SER A 374 -31.53 -8.00 3.93
N ILE A 375 -30.61 -7.56 3.07
CA ILE A 375 -29.16 -7.72 3.25
C ILE A 375 -28.68 -6.97 4.50
N LEU A 376 -29.27 -5.81 4.82
CA LEU A 376 -28.92 -5.06 6.04
C LEU A 376 -29.19 -5.84 7.33
N ASP A 377 -30.12 -6.81 7.33
CA ASP A 377 -30.34 -7.69 8.48
C ASP A 377 -29.14 -8.63 8.76
N CYS A 378 -28.28 -8.86 7.75
CA CYS A 378 -27.06 -9.66 7.85
C CYS A 378 -25.84 -8.89 8.37
N VAL A 379 -25.95 -7.57 8.56
CA VAL A 379 -24.88 -6.77 9.17
C VAL A 379 -24.73 -7.17 10.63
N GLN A 380 -23.53 -7.62 11.03
CA GLN A 380 -23.28 -8.04 12.42
C GLN A 380 -23.12 -6.85 13.38
N CYS A 381 -22.56 -5.73 12.89
CA CYS A 381 -22.43 -4.52 13.67
C CYS A 381 -23.79 -3.81 13.83
N GLN A 382 -24.31 -3.73 15.06
CA GLN A 382 -25.61 -3.14 15.37
C GLN A 382 -25.70 -1.65 15.01
N GLN A 383 -24.60 -0.92 15.16
CA GLN A 383 -24.54 0.49 14.83
C GLN A 383 -24.52 0.72 13.31
N CYS A 384 -23.77 -0.09 12.55
CA CYS A 384 -23.82 -0.05 11.08
C CYS A 384 -25.22 -0.44 10.57
N LYS A 385 -25.86 -1.44 11.20
CA LYS A 385 -27.24 -1.85 10.89
C LYS A 385 -28.25 -0.73 11.13
N LEU A 386 -28.16 -0.03 12.27
CA LEU A 386 -29.00 1.13 12.61
C LEU A 386 -28.97 2.20 11.51
N HIS A 387 -27.77 2.68 11.16
CA HIS A 387 -27.60 3.76 10.19
C HIS A 387 -27.93 3.33 8.76
N GLY A 388 -27.61 2.09 8.39
CA GLY A 388 -28.02 1.50 7.11
C GLY A 388 -29.54 1.46 6.97
N LYS A 389 -30.26 0.97 7.98
CA LYS A 389 -31.73 0.90 7.97
C LYS A 389 -32.38 2.28 7.94
N MET A 390 -31.86 3.24 8.71
CA MET A 390 -32.33 4.64 8.69
C MET A 390 -32.19 5.25 7.29
N ALA A 391 -31.02 5.13 6.67
CA ALA A 391 -30.76 5.74 5.37
C ALA A 391 -31.58 5.09 4.25
N MET A 392 -31.76 3.77 4.28
CA MET A 392 -32.62 3.06 3.33
C MET A 392 -34.09 3.47 3.46
N LEU A 393 -34.62 3.60 4.68
CA LEU A 393 -35.97 4.11 4.90
C LEU A 393 -36.13 5.56 4.44
N GLY A 394 -35.10 6.39 4.63
CA GLY A 394 -35.08 7.77 4.13
C GLY A 394 -35.13 7.84 2.61
N TYR A 395 -34.36 7.02 1.91
CA TYR A 395 -34.47 6.90 0.45
C TYR A 395 -35.82 6.35 -0.01
N GLY A 396 -36.34 5.32 0.66
CA GLY A 396 -37.66 4.80 0.39
C GLY A 396 -38.73 5.88 0.52
N THR A 397 -38.65 6.71 1.56
CA THR A 397 -39.56 7.84 1.77
C THR A 397 -39.41 8.90 0.66
N ALA A 398 -38.18 9.22 0.27
CA ALA A 398 -37.91 10.18 -0.80
C ALA A 398 -38.52 9.72 -2.14
N LEU A 399 -38.30 8.46 -2.51
CA LEU A 399 -38.79 7.87 -3.75
C LEU A 399 -40.32 7.71 -3.73
N LYS A 400 -40.90 7.36 -2.58
CA LYS A 400 -42.37 7.35 -2.36
C LYS A 400 -42.97 8.72 -2.68
N VAL A 401 -42.37 9.80 -2.16
CA VAL A 401 -42.80 11.17 -2.45
C VAL A 401 -42.64 11.50 -3.93
N LEU A 402 -41.51 11.17 -4.55
CA LEU A 402 -41.23 11.49 -5.94
C LEU A 402 -42.18 10.78 -6.92
N PHE A 403 -42.52 9.52 -6.68
CA PHE A 403 -43.26 8.71 -7.65
C PHE A 403 -44.78 8.65 -7.43
N MET A 404 -45.30 9.06 -6.28
CA MET A 404 -46.75 9.22 -6.09
C MET A 404 -47.30 10.43 -6.86
N ARG A 405 -48.47 10.29 -7.49
CA ARG A 405 -49.02 11.21 -8.49
C ARG A 405 -50.22 12.02 -8.00
N GLU A 406 -51.13 11.44 -7.23
CA GLU A 406 -52.46 12.02 -7.04
C GLU A 406 -52.76 12.63 -5.67
N GLU A 407 -52.02 12.32 -4.61
CA GLU A 407 -52.17 13.01 -3.31
C GLU A 407 -50.85 13.01 -2.54
N PRO A 408 -50.61 13.99 -1.64
CA PRO A 408 -49.45 13.97 -0.78
C PRO A 408 -49.37 12.65 0.01
N PRO A 409 -48.23 11.92 -0.01
CA PRO A 409 -48.11 10.66 0.71
C PRO A 409 -48.37 10.87 2.20
N VAL A 410 -49.20 10.00 2.79
CA VAL A 410 -49.24 9.87 4.25
C VAL A 410 -47.90 9.30 4.69
N MET A 411 -47.14 10.13 5.41
CA MET A 411 -45.85 9.75 5.99
C MET A 411 -46.01 9.52 7.48
N THR A 412 -45.50 8.39 7.94
CA THR A 412 -45.42 8.04 9.36
C THR A 412 -44.36 8.87 10.05
N ARG A 413 -44.43 8.93 11.39
CA ARG A 413 -43.38 9.55 12.21
C ARG A 413 -41.99 9.05 11.83
N ASN A 414 -41.82 7.73 11.69
CA ASN A 414 -40.51 7.12 11.47
C ASN A 414 -39.96 7.40 10.06
N GLU A 415 -40.83 7.43 9.04
CA GLU A 415 -40.47 7.85 7.68
C GLU A 415 -39.98 9.31 7.63
N ILE A 416 -40.69 10.23 8.31
CA ILE A 416 -40.29 11.66 8.36
C ILE A 416 -38.96 11.82 9.08
N VAL A 417 -38.78 11.12 10.21
CA VAL A 417 -37.51 11.12 10.96
C VAL A 417 -36.37 10.59 10.08
N ALA A 418 -36.55 9.43 9.43
CA ALA A 418 -35.54 8.86 8.54
C ALA A 418 -35.24 9.73 7.33
N PHE A 419 -36.25 10.33 6.71
CA PHE A 419 -36.12 11.19 5.53
C PHE A 419 -35.30 12.44 5.84
N ILE A 420 -35.66 13.18 6.88
CA ILE A 420 -34.93 14.39 7.30
C ILE A 420 -33.51 14.05 7.77
N ASN A 421 -33.32 12.97 8.53
CA ASN A 421 -31.98 12.54 8.95
C ASN A 421 -31.10 12.10 7.77
N THR A 422 -31.69 11.50 6.73
CA THR A 422 -30.96 11.11 5.52
C THR A 422 -30.56 12.34 4.71
N ILE A 423 -31.45 13.33 4.53
CA ILE A 423 -31.10 14.61 3.89
C ILE A 423 -29.98 15.30 4.69
N ALA A 424 -30.08 15.33 6.02
CA ALA A 424 -29.05 15.90 6.89
C ALA A 424 -27.72 15.15 6.78
N LYS A 425 -27.73 13.81 6.69
CA LYS A 425 -26.53 12.98 6.47
C LYS A 425 -25.84 13.33 5.15
N PHE A 426 -26.57 13.44 4.05
CA PHE A 426 -25.97 13.78 2.75
C PHE A 426 -25.48 15.23 2.70
N SER A 427 -26.23 16.16 3.30
CA SER A 427 -25.83 17.56 3.49
C SER A 427 -24.52 17.67 4.28
N GLU A 428 -24.35 16.83 5.31
CA GLU A 428 -23.14 16.72 6.11
C GLU A 428 -21.99 16.05 5.34
N SER A 429 -22.25 14.95 4.62
CA SER A 429 -21.23 14.26 3.83
C SER A 429 -20.63 15.13 2.71
N ILE A 430 -21.42 16.00 2.07
CA ILE A 430 -20.90 16.97 1.09
C ILE A 430 -19.86 17.91 1.75
N ARG A 431 -20.15 18.39 2.96
CA ARG A 431 -19.18 19.18 3.73
C ARG A 431 -17.99 18.36 4.20
N GLN A 432 -18.20 17.09 4.59
CA GLN A 432 -17.13 16.19 5.00
C GLN A 432 -16.14 15.93 3.87
N VAL A 433 -16.55 15.88 2.60
CA VAL A 433 -15.61 15.79 1.47
C VAL A 433 -14.64 16.96 1.49
N ARG A 434 -15.15 18.19 1.61
CA ARG A 434 -14.32 19.41 1.66
C ARG A 434 -13.50 19.48 2.94
N GLU A 435 -14.08 19.07 4.07
CA GLU A 435 -13.39 19.05 5.35
C GLU A 435 -12.27 18.01 5.38
N LEU A 436 -12.49 16.77 4.93
CA LEU A 436 -11.47 15.74 4.84
C LEU A 436 -10.40 16.08 3.79
N THR A 437 -10.79 16.71 2.68
CA THR A 437 -9.83 17.24 1.69
C THR A 437 -9.00 18.36 2.31
N HIS A 438 -9.63 19.30 3.01
CA HIS A 438 -8.92 20.36 3.72
C HIS A 438 -8.04 19.80 4.83
N LEU A 439 -8.51 18.85 5.63
CA LEU A 439 -7.72 18.20 6.68
C LEU A 439 -6.59 17.38 6.09
N TYR A 440 -6.77 16.78 4.91
CA TYR A 440 -5.69 16.13 4.19
C TYR A 440 -4.65 17.16 3.76
N LEU A 441 -5.07 18.22 3.07
CA LEU A 441 -4.20 19.30 2.63
C LEU A 441 -3.53 20.00 3.80
N GLU A 442 -4.25 20.26 4.88
CA GLU A 442 -3.75 20.83 6.12
C GLU A 442 -2.83 19.84 6.82
N LYS A 443 -3.09 18.52 6.79
CA LYS A 443 -2.16 17.51 7.32
C LYS A 443 -0.91 17.39 6.44
N GLN A 444 -1.00 17.58 5.13
CA GLN A 444 0.15 17.68 4.23
C GLN A 444 0.89 19.00 4.46
N GLU A 445 0.18 20.11 4.59
CA GLU A 445 0.71 21.44 4.89
C GLU A 445 1.26 21.52 6.31
N GLN A 446 0.74 20.76 7.27
CA GLN A 446 1.21 20.61 8.66
C GLN A 446 2.27 19.53 8.77
N LYS A 447 2.35 18.55 7.87
CA LYS A 447 3.56 17.72 7.70
C LYS A 447 4.67 18.61 7.15
N VAL A 448 4.37 19.41 6.13
CA VAL A 448 5.22 20.45 5.55
C VAL A 448 5.49 21.57 6.55
N ALA A 449 4.54 21.92 7.43
CA ALA A 449 4.65 23.02 8.39
C ALA A 449 5.17 22.56 9.75
N LYS A 450 5.09 21.29 10.16
CA LYS A 450 5.90 20.69 11.23
C LYS A 450 7.32 20.43 10.75
N MET A 451 7.49 20.10 9.47
CA MET A 451 8.78 20.24 8.79
C MET A 451 9.27 21.71 8.86
N LYS A 452 8.37 22.72 8.83
CA LYS A 452 8.70 24.16 9.07
C LYS A 452 8.62 24.67 10.54
N GLN A 453 8.03 23.96 11.52
CA GLN A 453 7.72 24.44 12.89
C GLN A 453 8.42 23.64 14.00
N THR A 454 9.05 22.51 13.70
CA THR A 454 10.27 22.13 14.46
C THR A 454 11.41 23.13 14.17
N ALA A 455 11.16 24.09 13.27
CA ALA A 455 11.84 25.36 13.12
C ALA A 455 11.06 26.62 13.65
N ALA A 456 10.03 26.52 14.51
CA ALA A 456 9.53 27.65 15.36
C ALA A 456 8.47 27.28 16.44
N LEU A 457 8.74 27.62 17.72
CA LEU A 457 7.82 27.61 18.91
C LEU A 457 6.97 28.94 18.99
N PRO A 458 5.89 29.08 19.80
CA PRO A 458 4.49 29.09 19.34
C PRO A 458 3.65 30.37 19.63
N GLN A 459 2.66 30.58 18.76
CA GLN A 459 1.27 31.11 18.84
C GLN A 459 0.72 31.94 20.04
N HIS A 460 -0.03 33.04 19.76
CA HIS A 460 -1.51 33.21 19.94
C HIS A 460 -2.00 34.69 19.97
N THR A 461 -3.28 34.87 19.62
CA THR A 461 -4.26 35.95 19.96
C THR A 461 -4.29 37.28 19.18
N THR A 462 -5.45 37.58 18.61
CA THR A 462 -5.88 38.92 18.15
C THR A 462 -7.02 39.48 19.01
N ILE A 463 -6.87 40.73 19.48
CA ILE A 463 -7.93 41.64 19.97
C ILE A 463 -8.03 42.85 19.01
N ALA A 464 -9.26 43.06 18.52
CA ALA A 464 -10.03 44.28 18.17
C ALA A 464 -9.48 45.51 17.39
N SER A 465 -10.27 45.86 16.36
CA SER A 465 -10.73 47.19 15.88
C SER A 465 -9.78 48.38 15.64
N GLY A 466 -9.93 49.02 14.46
CA GLY A 466 -9.91 50.49 14.31
C GLY A 466 -9.01 51.05 13.19
N ASP A 467 -9.58 51.92 12.33
CA ASP A 467 -8.92 52.76 11.31
C ASP A 467 -7.62 53.45 11.82
N GLY A 468 -6.63 53.84 11.03
CA GLY A 468 -6.43 53.96 9.59
C GLY A 468 -5.00 54.48 9.36
N ILE A 469 -4.65 54.92 8.13
CA ILE A 469 -3.40 55.65 7.76
C ILE A 469 -2.25 54.78 7.22
N THR A 470 -1.62 55.31 6.17
CA THR A 470 -0.55 54.84 5.26
C THR A 470 0.80 54.52 5.93
N VAL A 471 1.46 53.41 5.57
CA VAL A 471 2.84 53.05 6.01
C VAL A 471 3.87 53.31 4.90
N ASP A 472 5.00 53.94 5.26
CA ASP A 472 6.06 54.43 4.37
C ASP A 472 6.89 53.26 3.77
N ALA A 473 7.21 53.33 2.48
CA ALA A 473 7.84 52.24 1.73
C ALA A 473 9.26 51.89 2.22
N LEU A 474 9.90 52.82 2.94
CA LEU A 474 11.20 52.65 3.55
C LEU A 474 11.20 51.60 4.67
N ASP A 475 10.18 51.62 5.53
CA ASP A 475 10.09 50.69 6.66
C ASP A 475 9.86 49.25 6.18
N GLY A 476 9.10 49.08 5.09
CA GLY A 476 8.91 47.79 4.45
C GLY A 476 10.21 47.20 3.88
N ALA A 477 11.07 48.03 3.30
CA ALA A 477 12.35 47.57 2.77
C ALA A 477 13.36 47.23 3.87
N VAL A 478 13.48 48.07 4.91
CA VAL A 478 14.38 47.79 6.04
C VAL A 478 13.94 46.54 6.80
N GLY A 479 12.63 46.35 7.00
CA GLY A 479 12.07 45.14 7.61
C GLY A 479 12.36 43.87 6.81
N LEU A 480 12.27 43.96 5.48
CA LEU A 480 12.59 42.84 4.58
C LEU A 480 14.09 42.48 4.62
N ILE A 481 14.98 43.48 4.58
CA ILE A 481 16.43 43.25 4.60
C ILE A 481 16.89 42.64 5.93
N ALA A 482 16.34 43.13 7.05
CA ALA A 482 16.59 42.55 8.37
C ALA A 482 16.09 41.09 8.46
N LYS A 483 14.97 40.78 7.81
CA LYS A 483 14.46 39.40 7.73
C LYS A 483 15.40 38.49 6.93
N LEU A 484 15.91 38.97 5.80
CA LEU A 484 16.89 38.23 4.98
C LEU A 484 18.19 37.93 5.73
N GLY A 485 18.68 38.88 6.54
CA GLY A 485 19.85 38.68 7.40
C GLY A 485 19.60 37.68 8.53
N GLN A 486 18.44 37.75 9.20
CA GLN A 486 18.05 36.80 10.25
C GLN A 486 17.89 35.36 9.75
N GLU A 487 17.48 35.18 8.49
CA GLU A 487 17.34 33.87 7.84
C GLU A 487 18.66 33.35 7.23
N ASN A 488 19.80 34.04 7.42
CA ASN A 488 21.11 33.74 6.82
C ASN A 488 21.09 33.64 5.28
N LEU A 489 20.14 34.32 4.62
CA LEU A 489 20.02 34.33 3.16
C LEU A 489 20.95 35.37 2.50
N ILE A 490 21.46 36.32 3.30
CA ILE A 490 22.48 37.30 2.92
C ILE A 490 23.52 37.43 4.04
N GLU A 491 24.80 37.64 3.71
CA GLU A 491 25.83 37.85 4.73
C GLU A 491 25.64 39.17 5.50
N TRP A 492 26.08 39.23 6.76
CA TRP A 492 25.93 40.41 7.62
C TRP A 492 26.54 41.70 7.04
N LYS A 493 27.63 41.61 6.27
CA LYS A 493 28.22 42.78 5.58
C LYS A 493 27.28 43.31 4.50
N ARG A 494 26.60 42.39 3.79
CA ARG A 494 25.68 42.72 2.70
C ARG A 494 24.34 43.23 3.22
N GLU A 495 23.86 42.71 4.35
CA GLU A 495 22.72 43.25 5.08
C GLU A 495 22.93 44.73 5.42
N ALA A 496 24.10 45.08 5.97
CA ALA A 496 24.43 46.46 6.31
C ALA A 496 24.46 47.39 5.07
N GLU A 497 25.00 46.94 3.95
CA GLU A 497 25.01 47.67 2.67
C GLU A 497 23.60 47.90 2.13
N LEU A 498 22.73 46.89 2.17
CA LEU A 498 21.35 46.98 1.70
C LEU A 498 20.50 47.87 2.59
N VAL A 499 20.66 47.82 3.92
CA VAL A 499 20.00 48.75 4.84
C VAL A 499 20.44 50.19 4.54
N GLN A 500 21.73 50.42 4.25
CA GLN A 500 22.22 51.74 3.88
C GLN A 500 21.63 52.23 2.54
N LEU A 501 21.50 51.36 1.54
CA LEU A 501 20.82 51.67 0.27
C LEU A 501 19.33 51.96 0.46
N ALA A 502 18.65 51.22 1.34
CA ALA A 502 17.25 51.48 1.69
C ALA A 502 17.11 52.86 2.35
N LEU A 503 17.96 53.18 3.34
CA LEU A 503 17.99 54.49 4.02
C LEU A 503 18.29 55.65 3.06
N GLN A 504 19.06 55.40 2.00
CA GLN A 504 19.30 56.35 0.90
C GLN A 504 18.13 56.44 -0.11
N ARG A 505 17.02 55.74 0.16
CA ARG A 505 15.84 55.64 -0.69
C ARG A 505 16.14 55.14 -2.11
N ASN A 506 17.00 54.13 -2.25
CA ASN A 506 17.26 53.49 -3.54
C ASN A 506 15.92 53.01 -4.17
N PRO A 507 15.52 53.53 -5.34
CA PRO A 507 14.19 53.32 -5.88
C PRO A 507 13.93 51.87 -6.29
N GLU A 508 14.96 51.16 -6.78
CA GLU A 508 14.84 49.78 -7.24
C GLU A 508 14.62 48.84 -6.06
N LEU A 509 15.38 49.01 -4.97
CA LEU A 509 15.24 48.24 -3.74
C LEU A 509 13.89 48.48 -3.05
N LEU A 510 13.43 49.75 -2.98
CA LEU A 510 12.14 50.08 -2.38
C LEU A 510 10.95 49.56 -3.20
N ILE A 511 11.03 49.60 -4.54
CA ILE A 511 9.98 49.07 -5.41
C ILE A 511 9.90 47.56 -5.28
N LEU A 512 11.05 46.87 -5.32
CA LEU A 512 11.12 45.42 -5.15
C LEU A 512 10.59 45.01 -3.77
N ALA A 513 11.02 45.68 -2.69
CA ALA A 513 10.53 45.38 -1.35
C ALA A 513 9.02 45.66 -1.20
N LYS A 514 8.49 46.70 -1.86
CA LYS A 514 7.07 47.01 -1.82
C LYS A 514 6.21 45.97 -2.55
N HIS A 515 6.67 45.47 -3.70
CA HIS A 515 5.87 44.56 -4.55
C HIS A 515 6.11 43.09 -4.22
N TYR A 516 7.33 42.75 -3.82
CA TYR A 516 7.77 41.38 -3.60
C TYR A 516 8.24 41.13 -2.16
N GLY A 517 8.07 42.07 -1.22
CA GLY A 517 8.45 41.85 0.18
C GLY A 517 7.68 40.74 0.90
N ASN A 518 6.56 40.29 0.33
CA ASN A 518 5.81 39.13 0.80
C ASN A 518 6.22 37.81 0.09
N ASP A 519 7.06 37.88 -0.94
CA ASP A 519 7.56 36.77 -1.77
C ASP A 519 9.08 36.85 -1.84
N VAL A 520 9.73 36.35 -0.78
CA VAL A 520 11.17 36.48 -0.52
C VAL A 520 12.01 35.84 -1.63
N SER A 521 11.58 34.69 -2.18
CA SER A 521 12.29 34.02 -3.28
C SER A 521 12.29 34.85 -4.56
N LYS A 522 11.14 35.44 -4.91
CA LYS A 522 11.02 36.31 -6.09
C LYS A 522 11.73 37.65 -5.88
N PHE A 523 11.71 38.18 -4.66
CA PHE A 523 12.52 39.33 -4.29
C PHE A 523 14.02 39.03 -4.48
N LEU A 524 14.52 37.89 -4.01
CA LEU A 524 15.92 37.51 -4.12
C LEU A 524 16.35 37.23 -5.57
N GLU A 525 15.53 36.54 -6.36
CA GLU A 525 15.79 36.30 -7.79
C GLU A 525 15.90 37.63 -8.57
N LEU A 526 14.91 38.52 -8.40
CA LEU A 526 14.90 39.81 -9.08
C LEU A 526 15.99 40.75 -8.56
N ALA A 527 16.20 40.79 -7.25
CA ALA A 527 17.29 41.54 -6.64
C ALA A 527 18.65 41.03 -7.11
N SER A 528 18.83 39.72 -7.30
CA SER A 528 20.04 39.14 -7.88
C SER A 528 20.22 39.49 -9.35
N SER A 529 19.14 39.46 -10.15
CA SER A 529 19.18 39.81 -11.57
C SER A 529 19.61 41.26 -11.86
N ILE A 530 19.41 42.16 -10.90
CA ILE A 530 19.81 43.57 -11.00
C ILE A 530 21.04 43.90 -10.12
N GLY A 531 21.74 42.89 -9.61
CA GLY A 531 23.01 43.03 -8.87
C GLY A 531 22.88 43.52 -7.43
N LEU A 532 21.69 43.43 -6.83
CA LEU A 532 21.43 43.82 -5.44
C LEU A 532 21.70 42.69 -4.42
N VAL A 533 21.54 41.40 -4.77
CA VAL A 533 21.78 40.27 -3.84
C VAL A 533 22.43 39.06 -4.54
N ASP A 534 23.42 38.40 -3.93
CA ASP A 534 23.91 37.09 -4.40
C ASP A 534 23.24 35.97 -3.59
N THR A 535 22.59 35.00 -4.26
CA THR A 535 21.97 33.83 -3.63
C THR A 535 22.62 32.53 -4.11
N GLU A 536 23.41 31.88 -3.27
CA GLU A 536 23.68 30.45 -3.43
C GLU A 536 23.20 29.71 -2.18
N ALA A 537 22.11 28.95 -2.32
CA ALA A 537 21.77 27.94 -1.32
C ALA A 537 22.91 26.91 -1.26
N PRO A 538 23.32 26.45 -0.07
CA PRO A 538 24.45 25.54 0.05
C PRO A 538 24.17 24.23 -0.70
N LEU A 539 25.06 23.88 -1.62
CA LEU A 539 24.99 22.64 -2.41
C LEU A 539 25.07 21.41 -1.49
N PRO A 540 24.39 20.30 -1.83
CA PRO A 540 24.61 19.03 -1.14
C PRO A 540 26.05 18.54 -1.34
N ASP A 541 26.61 17.83 -0.36
CA ASP A 541 27.98 17.30 -0.45
C ASP A 541 28.12 16.23 -1.55
N ALA A 542 27.05 15.47 -1.82
CA ALA A 542 27.02 14.51 -2.92
C ALA A 542 25.63 14.28 -3.52
N ILE A 543 25.61 13.95 -4.81
CA ILE A 543 24.45 13.36 -5.51
C ILE A 543 24.70 11.87 -5.71
N ILE A 544 23.73 11.04 -5.33
CA ILE A 544 23.79 9.58 -5.41
C ILE A 544 22.77 9.13 -6.46
N VAL A 545 23.25 8.47 -7.50
CA VAL A 545 22.41 8.00 -8.61
C VAL A 545 22.19 6.49 -8.47
N GLY A 546 20.98 6.12 -8.09
CA GLY A 546 20.57 4.75 -7.79
C GLY A 546 20.46 4.48 -6.29
N SER A 547 19.33 3.93 -5.86
CA SER A 547 18.98 3.69 -4.46
C SER A 547 19.10 2.22 -4.03
N GLY A 548 19.89 1.43 -4.75
CA GLY A 548 20.29 0.10 -4.30
C GLY A 548 21.15 0.14 -3.03
N LEU A 549 21.56 -1.03 -2.54
CA LEU A 549 22.36 -1.12 -1.31
C LEU A 549 23.65 -0.28 -1.36
N ALA A 550 24.30 -0.17 -2.53
CA ALA A 550 25.50 0.65 -2.70
C ALA A 550 25.22 2.14 -2.47
N GLY A 551 24.17 2.67 -3.09
CA GLY A 551 23.76 4.08 -2.97
C GLY A 551 23.31 4.42 -1.56
N LEU A 552 22.48 3.57 -0.95
CA LEU A 552 22.03 3.77 0.44
C LEU A 552 23.20 3.68 1.43
N SER A 553 24.17 2.79 1.19
CA SER A 553 25.38 2.69 2.04
C SER A 553 26.24 3.94 1.94
N ALA A 554 26.42 4.49 0.74
CA ALA A 554 27.12 5.76 0.54
C ALA A 554 26.38 6.92 1.24
N ALA A 555 25.07 7.03 1.02
CA ALA A 555 24.22 8.07 1.62
C ALA A 555 24.35 8.08 3.14
N LEU A 556 24.12 6.94 3.78
CA LEU A 556 24.10 6.85 5.24
C LEU A 556 25.46 7.18 5.85
N ASN A 557 26.58 6.76 5.23
CA ASN A 557 27.92 7.09 5.73
C ASN A 557 28.26 8.59 5.58
N ILE A 558 27.73 9.29 4.57
CA ILE A 558 27.89 10.76 4.43
C ILE A 558 27.04 11.47 5.50
N LEU A 559 25.80 11.04 5.65
CA LEU A 559 24.83 11.60 6.59
C LEU A 559 25.28 11.44 8.06
N ASP A 560 25.81 10.26 8.43
CA ASP A 560 26.34 9.96 9.76
C ASP A 560 27.53 10.87 10.15
N ARG A 561 28.25 11.39 9.16
CA ARG A 561 29.37 12.33 9.35
C ARG A 561 28.94 13.80 9.35
N GLY A 562 27.64 14.08 9.28
CA GLY A 562 27.10 15.44 9.30
C GLY A 562 26.91 16.08 7.92
N GLY A 563 27.14 15.34 6.83
CA GLY A 563 26.97 15.84 5.47
C GLY A 563 25.53 15.81 4.97
N SER A 564 25.33 16.28 3.74
CA SER A 564 24.04 16.29 3.03
C SER A 564 24.12 15.64 1.66
N VAL A 565 23.04 14.96 1.24
CA VAL A 565 22.99 14.20 -0.02
C VAL A 565 21.65 14.36 -0.73
N VAL A 566 21.69 14.21 -2.05
CA VAL A 566 20.47 13.98 -2.86
C VAL A 566 20.56 12.57 -3.46
N ILE A 567 19.56 11.74 -3.22
CA ILE A 567 19.45 10.41 -3.80
C ILE A 567 18.44 10.47 -4.94
N ILE A 568 18.83 9.98 -6.11
CA ILE A 568 18.02 9.97 -7.33
C ILE A 568 17.77 8.52 -7.73
N GLU A 569 16.52 8.15 -7.88
CA GLU A 569 16.08 6.82 -8.29
C GLU A 569 15.11 6.96 -9.47
N LYS A 570 15.36 6.18 -10.53
CA LYS A 570 14.53 6.24 -11.74
C LYS A 570 13.22 5.46 -11.59
N GLU A 571 13.16 4.55 -10.62
CA GLU A 571 11.96 3.78 -10.28
C GLU A 571 11.14 4.45 -9.18
N HIS A 572 9.87 4.05 -9.08
CA HIS A 572 8.93 4.46 -8.02
C HIS A 572 9.27 3.91 -6.62
N LEU A 573 10.17 2.93 -6.51
CA LEU A 573 10.58 2.31 -5.25
C LEU A 573 12.09 2.23 -5.11
N LEU A 574 12.56 2.37 -3.87
CA LEU A 574 13.98 2.23 -3.55
C LEU A 574 14.42 0.76 -3.51
N GLY A 575 15.71 0.50 -3.75
CA GLY A 575 16.38 -0.77 -3.42
C GLY A 575 16.84 -1.62 -4.61
N GLY A 576 16.26 -1.44 -5.80
CA GLY A 576 16.67 -2.12 -7.04
C GLY A 576 16.83 -3.65 -6.90
N ASN A 577 17.84 -4.24 -7.54
CA ASN A 577 18.12 -5.68 -7.45
C ASN A 577 18.57 -6.13 -6.06
N SER A 578 19.04 -5.21 -5.20
CA SER A 578 19.48 -5.56 -3.84
C SER A 578 18.32 -6.07 -2.99
N ASN A 579 17.12 -5.52 -3.19
CA ASN A 579 15.89 -5.94 -2.50
C ASN A 579 15.49 -7.40 -2.81
N LYS A 580 15.91 -7.91 -3.98
CA LYS A 580 15.60 -9.28 -4.45
C LYS A 580 16.62 -10.32 -3.97
N ALA A 581 17.69 -9.91 -3.28
CA ALA A 581 18.70 -10.84 -2.81
C ALA A 581 18.12 -11.75 -1.71
N SER A 582 18.40 -13.06 -1.80
CA SER A 582 17.78 -14.04 -0.91
C SER A 582 18.77 -14.70 0.04
N SER A 583 19.93 -15.18 -0.46
CA SER A 583 20.76 -16.10 0.31
C SER A 583 21.58 -15.46 1.45
N GLY A 584 21.98 -14.19 1.32
CA GLY A 584 22.74 -13.48 2.36
C GLY A 584 23.95 -12.70 1.86
N ILE A 585 24.71 -12.15 2.81
CA ILE A 585 25.91 -11.30 2.62
C ILE A 585 27.13 -12.00 3.21
N ASN A 586 28.26 -11.99 2.51
CA ASN A 586 29.47 -12.65 3.01
C ASN A 586 30.25 -11.77 3.99
N ALA A 587 30.78 -12.35 5.05
CA ALA A 587 31.79 -11.67 5.86
C ALA A 587 32.66 -12.64 6.66
N TYR A 588 33.88 -12.19 6.94
CA TYR A 588 34.66 -12.66 8.07
C TYR A 588 34.57 -11.58 9.16
N VAL A 589 33.77 -11.83 10.22
CA VAL A 589 33.47 -10.83 11.26
C VAL A 589 34.53 -10.82 12.36
N SER A 590 34.68 -11.95 13.07
CA SER A 590 35.67 -12.11 14.14
C SER A 590 36.16 -13.56 14.20
N PRO A 591 37.33 -13.85 14.80
CA PRO A 591 37.78 -15.23 15.00
C PRO A 591 36.78 -16.10 15.78
N GLU A 592 36.05 -15.50 16.72
CA GLU A 592 35.05 -16.18 17.55
C GLU A 592 33.82 -16.59 16.73
N GLU A 593 33.35 -15.71 15.85
CA GLU A 593 32.23 -16.02 14.96
C GLU A 593 32.67 -16.83 13.74
N ALA A 594 33.93 -16.79 13.29
CA ALA A 594 34.36 -17.40 12.02
C ALA A 594 34.40 -18.94 12.03
N GLY A 595 34.51 -19.57 13.21
CA GLY A 595 34.73 -21.01 13.29
C GLY A 595 36.04 -21.41 12.61
N ALA A 596 35.96 -22.23 11.55
CA ALA A 596 37.13 -22.68 10.78
C ALA A 596 37.51 -21.73 9.62
N ASP A 597 36.76 -20.64 9.41
CA ASP A 597 37.04 -19.69 8.32
C ASP A 597 38.19 -18.72 8.66
N SER A 598 38.78 -18.10 7.63
CA SER A 598 39.81 -17.08 7.76
C SER A 598 39.74 -16.06 6.63
N LEU A 599 40.29 -14.86 6.84
CA LEU A 599 40.42 -13.85 5.79
C LEU A 599 41.18 -14.40 4.58
N ASP A 600 42.24 -15.18 4.80
CA ASP A 600 43.02 -15.78 3.72
C ASP A 600 42.22 -16.81 2.95
N SER A 601 41.45 -17.66 3.64
CA SER A 601 40.56 -18.58 2.95
C SER A 601 39.49 -17.84 2.14
N PHE A 602 38.92 -16.77 2.67
CA PHE A 602 37.90 -15.99 1.96
C PHE A 602 38.50 -15.25 0.74
N ARG A 603 39.71 -14.68 0.87
CA ARG A 603 40.45 -14.07 -0.23
C ARG A 603 40.79 -15.09 -1.32
N ASN A 604 41.22 -16.29 -0.92
CA ASN A 604 41.53 -17.38 -1.85
C ASN A 604 40.30 -17.86 -2.61
N ASP A 605 39.15 -18.00 -1.94
CA ASP A 605 37.90 -18.38 -2.61
C ASP A 605 37.43 -17.30 -3.58
N THR A 606 37.51 -16.02 -3.18
CA THR A 606 37.14 -14.89 -4.04
C THR A 606 38.06 -14.79 -5.25
N THR A 607 39.38 -14.93 -5.05
CA THR A 607 40.39 -14.97 -6.12
C THR A 607 40.16 -16.11 -7.09
N ARG A 608 39.92 -17.32 -6.56
CA ARG A 608 39.66 -18.51 -7.37
C ARG A 608 38.39 -18.35 -8.21
N SER A 609 37.36 -17.75 -7.64
CA SER A 609 36.13 -17.41 -8.36
C SER A 609 36.38 -16.34 -9.44
N ALA A 610 37.15 -15.30 -9.13
CA ALA A 610 37.48 -14.23 -10.07
C ALA A 610 38.39 -14.67 -11.23
N GLY A 611 39.14 -15.76 -11.06
CA GLY A 611 39.91 -16.40 -12.11
C GLY A 611 41.00 -15.50 -12.68
N SER A 612 41.20 -15.55 -14.00
CA SER A 612 42.26 -14.79 -14.69
C SER A 612 42.06 -13.27 -14.66
N SER A 613 40.85 -12.78 -14.37
CA SER A 613 40.53 -11.35 -14.25
C SER A 613 40.64 -10.84 -12.80
N ALA A 614 41.22 -11.61 -11.88
CA ALA A 614 41.31 -11.21 -10.48
C ALA A 614 42.14 -9.93 -10.27
N ARG A 615 41.49 -8.88 -9.79
CA ARG A 615 42.13 -7.65 -9.29
C ARG A 615 42.33 -7.75 -7.78
N GLN A 616 43.52 -8.18 -7.38
CA GLN A 616 43.83 -8.43 -5.96
C GLN A 616 43.67 -7.20 -5.08
N ASP A 617 43.99 -6.02 -5.60
CA ASP A 617 43.80 -4.75 -4.91
C ASP A 617 42.33 -4.49 -4.53
N LEU A 618 41.38 -4.77 -5.44
CA LEU A 618 39.94 -4.63 -5.16
C LEU A 618 39.39 -5.77 -4.29
N ILE A 619 39.87 -7.00 -4.50
CA ILE A 619 39.50 -8.17 -3.68
C ILE A 619 39.96 -7.98 -2.24
N ASP A 620 41.15 -7.41 -2.04
CA ASP A 620 41.70 -7.12 -0.71
C ASP A 620 40.85 -6.09 0.02
N VAL A 621 40.40 -5.03 -0.66
CA VAL A 621 39.45 -4.06 -0.08
C VAL A 621 38.14 -4.76 0.30
N LEU A 622 37.57 -5.57 -0.59
CA LEU A 622 36.30 -6.27 -0.36
C LEU A 622 36.37 -7.20 0.86
N VAL A 623 37.37 -8.08 0.91
CA VAL A 623 37.49 -9.12 1.94
C VAL A 623 37.91 -8.53 3.28
N THR A 624 38.88 -7.61 3.30
CA THR A 624 39.40 -7.02 4.53
C THR A 624 38.35 -6.17 5.24
N ASN A 625 37.48 -5.48 4.49
CA ASN A 625 36.41 -4.66 5.07
C ASN A 625 35.12 -5.44 5.36
N SER A 626 35.09 -6.75 5.05
CA SER A 626 33.85 -7.53 5.09
C SER A 626 33.22 -7.63 6.47
N GLY A 627 34.03 -7.88 7.51
CA GLY A 627 33.56 -7.90 8.90
C GLY A 627 32.95 -6.57 9.32
N SER A 628 33.65 -5.47 9.04
CA SER A 628 33.16 -4.12 9.38
C SER A 628 31.84 -3.78 8.69
N ALA A 629 31.61 -4.26 7.47
CA ALA A 629 30.38 -4.04 6.72
C ALA A 629 29.19 -4.75 7.38
N VAL A 630 29.34 -6.02 7.76
CA VAL A 630 28.28 -6.79 8.43
C VAL A 630 28.04 -6.29 9.86
N THR A 631 29.10 -5.96 10.60
CA THR A 631 28.96 -5.33 11.93
C THR A 631 28.22 -4.01 11.82
N TRP A 632 28.54 -3.17 10.83
CA TRP A 632 27.84 -1.92 10.60
C TRP A 632 26.35 -2.12 10.28
N LEU A 633 25.99 -3.09 9.43
CA LEU A 633 24.57 -3.41 9.17
C LEU A 633 23.84 -3.90 10.44
N ARG A 634 24.51 -4.68 11.29
CA ARG A 634 23.92 -5.16 12.56
C ARG A 634 23.73 -4.02 13.56
N GLU A 635 24.78 -3.26 13.83
CA GLU A 635 24.82 -2.30 14.94
C GLU A 635 24.23 -0.94 14.57
N ARG A 636 24.56 -0.42 13.38
CA ARG A 636 24.10 0.91 12.95
C ARG A 636 22.70 0.86 12.34
N VAL A 637 22.37 -0.19 11.61
CA VAL A 637 21.12 -0.29 10.84
C VAL A 637 20.09 -1.16 11.56
N GLY A 638 20.51 -2.05 12.45
CA GLY A 638 19.62 -2.90 13.24
C GLY A 638 19.14 -4.15 12.49
N VAL A 639 19.88 -4.61 11.48
CA VAL A 639 19.49 -5.78 10.66
C VAL A 639 19.98 -7.08 11.30
N ASP A 640 19.10 -8.05 11.44
CA ASP A 640 19.48 -9.41 11.87
C ASP A 640 20.32 -10.10 10.79
N LEU A 641 21.54 -10.50 11.15
CA LEU A 641 22.47 -11.25 10.29
C LEU A 641 23.12 -12.39 11.08
N SER A 642 22.35 -13.01 11.98
CA SER A 642 22.81 -14.01 12.96
C SER A 642 23.07 -15.40 12.38
N LEU A 643 22.33 -15.81 11.34
CA LEU A 643 22.48 -17.14 10.75
C LEU A 643 23.59 -17.16 9.68
N LYS A 644 24.27 -18.30 9.53
CA LYS A 644 25.32 -18.50 8.53
C LYS A 644 25.09 -19.74 7.67
N ALA A 645 25.30 -19.59 6.37
CA ALA A 645 25.29 -20.67 5.40
C ALA A 645 26.63 -20.79 4.65
N GLN A 646 26.88 -21.98 4.11
CA GLN A 646 27.92 -22.22 3.11
C GLN A 646 27.23 -22.35 1.75
N LEU A 647 27.64 -21.52 0.79
CA LEU A 647 27.12 -21.50 -0.57
C LEU A 647 28.13 -22.10 -1.56
N GLY A 648 27.81 -22.10 -2.85
CA GLY A 648 28.63 -22.69 -3.90
C GLY A 648 29.96 -21.94 -4.07
N GLY A 649 31.06 -22.69 -4.18
CA GLY A 649 32.41 -22.15 -4.31
C GLY A 649 33.07 -21.70 -3.00
N HIS A 650 32.38 -21.77 -1.86
CA HIS A 650 32.93 -21.44 -0.54
C HIS A 650 33.61 -22.63 0.12
N SER A 651 34.78 -22.42 0.72
CA SER A 651 35.44 -23.39 1.60
C SER A 651 34.81 -23.49 2.99
N SER A 652 34.10 -22.45 3.46
CA SER A 652 33.55 -22.34 4.82
C SER A 652 32.22 -21.57 4.87
N LYS A 653 31.47 -21.71 5.97
CA LYS A 653 30.23 -20.98 6.24
C LYS A 653 30.53 -19.50 6.55
N ARG A 654 30.15 -18.59 5.65
CA ARG A 654 30.38 -17.14 5.81
C ARG A 654 29.28 -16.25 5.26
N THR A 655 28.23 -16.84 4.70
CA THR A 655 27.11 -16.06 4.17
C THR A 655 26.11 -15.82 5.30
N HIS A 656 26.16 -14.62 5.87
CA HIS A 656 25.29 -14.13 6.91
C HIS A 656 23.90 -13.81 6.36
N ARG A 657 22.86 -14.19 7.10
CA ARG A 657 21.46 -13.98 6.72
C ARG A 657 20.59 -13.80 7.97
N PRO A 658 19.42 -13.17 7.85
CA PRO A 658 18.52 -13.03 8.98
C PRO A 658 17.92 -14.37 9.38
N SER A 659 17.53 -14.46 10.65
CA SER A 659 16.69 -15.54 11.17
C SER A 659 15.28 -15.47 10.59
N ASN A 660 14.78 -14.27 10.26
CA ASN A 660 13.47 -14.03 9.62
C ASN A 660 13.56 -13.17 8.36
N GLY A 661 12.64 -13.39 7.41
CA GLY A 661 12.64 -12.68 6.13
C GLY A 661 13.75 -13.10 5.16
N MET A 662 13.86 -12.36 4.05
CA MET A 662 14.87 -12.57 3.00
C MET A 662 15.97 -11.53 3.14
N ALA A 663 17.24 -11.96 3.02
CA ALA A 663 18.37 -11.10 3.39
C ALA A 663 18.40 -9.74 2.68
N GLY A 664 18.09 -9.69 1.39
CA GLY A 664 18.05 -8.45 0.62
C GLY A 664 16.95 -7.50 1.07
N ALA A 665 15.75 -8.04 1.32
CA ALA A 665 14.59 -7.26 1.75
C ALA A 665 14.81 -6.67 3.15
N GLU A 666 15.28 -7.48 4.11
CA GLU A 666 15.58 -7.01 5.48
C GLU A 666 16.66 -5.92 5.49
N ILE A 667 17.76 -6.14 4.75
CA ILE A 667 18.84 -5.14 4.65
C ILE A 667 18.34 -3.85 4.01
N ILE A 668 17.63 -3.93 2.88
CA ILE A 668 17.15 -2.74 2.18
C ILE A 668 16.12 -1.98 3.02
N TYR A 669 15.18 -2.67 3.67
CA TYR A 669 14.20 -2.05 4.55
C TYR A 669 14.88 -1.31 5.71
N GLY A 670 15.83 -1.96 6.40
CA GLY A 670 16.60 -1.32 7.48
C GLY A 670 17.38 -0.09 6.99
N MET A 671 18.04 -0.20 5.82
CA MET A 671 18.79 0.90 5.22
C MET A 671 17.90 2.08 4.81
N GLN A 672 16.72 1.81 4.22
CA GLN A 672 15.74 2.84 3.89
C GLN A 672 15.28 3.57 5.13
N LYS A 673 14.94 2.84 6.21
CA LYS A 673 14.56 3.42 7.49
C LYS A 673 15.66 4.35 8.03
N ALA A 674 16.90 3.85 8.10
CA ALA A 674 18.03 4.59 8.64
C ALA A 674 18.38 5.86 7.82
N VAL A 675 18.25 5.83 6.48
CA VAL A 675 18.45 7.02 5.63
C VAL A 675 17.30 8.01 5.79
N ARG A 676 16.05 7.53 5.82
CA ARG A 676 14.86 8.39 5.93
C ARG A 676 14.75 9.14 7.26
N GLU A 677 15.36 8.63 8.33
CA GLU A 677 15.52 9.39 9.59
C GLU A 677 16.17 10.76 9.39
N TYR A 678 17.04 10.91 8.38
CA TYR A 678 17.68 12.18 8.06
C TYR A 678 16.80 13.15 7.25
N GLU A 679 15.67 12.72 6.67
CA GLU A 679 14.78 13.59 5.88
C GLU A 679 14.25 14.74 6.77
N GLN A 680 13.99 14.45 8.04
CA GLN A 680 13.57 15.44 9.05
C GLN A 680 14.64 16.51 9.34
N THR A 681 15.91 16.20 9.07
CA THR A 681 17.02 17.14 9.25
C THR A 681 17.26 18.02 8.02
N GLY A 682 16.55 17.77 6.91
CA GLY A 682 16.77 18.44 5.63
C GLY A 682 18.07 18.06 4.91
N ARG A 683 18.87 17.13 5.48
CA ARG A 683 20.17 16.73 4.93
C ARG A 683 20.08 15.65 3.85
N VAL A 684 18.94 14.99 3.69
CA VAL A 684 18.71 14.07 2.57
C VAL A 684 17.46 14.48 1.82
N LYS A 685 17.57 14.49 0.49
CA LYS A 685 16.44 14.59 -0.43
C LYS A 685 16.40 13.32 -1.29
N ILE A 686 15.26 12.65 -1.33
CA ILE A 686 15.07 11.45 -2.17
C ILE A 686 14.14 11.82 -3.33
N LEU A 687 14.60 11.57 -4.56
CA LEU A 687 13.90 11.87 -5.80
C LEU A 687 13.59 10.55 -6.52
N LEU A 688 12.37 10.05 -6.34
CA LEU A 688 11.84 8.87 -7.05
C LEU A 688 11.34 9.26 -8.44
N ASP A 689 11.22 8.30 -9.35
CA ASP A 689 10.75 8.54 -10.72
C ASP A 689 11.57 9.62 -11.47
N ASN A 690 12.87 9.71 -11.15
CA ASN A 690 13.78 10.66 -11.77
C ASN A 690 14.96 9.94 -12.40
N ARG A 691 15.10 10.04 -13.73
CA ARG A 691 16.20 9.43 -14.48
C ARG A 691 17.28 10.46 -14.75
N VAL A 692 18.52 10.14 -14.40
CA VAL A 692 19.68 10.96 -14.80
C VAL A 692 19.97 10.75 -16.29
N SER A 693 19.98 11.84 -17.06
CA SER A 693 20.19 11.86 -18.52
C SER A 693 21.63 12.21 -18.90
N SER A 694 22.30 13.07 -18.13
CA SER A 694 23.72 13.42 -18.34
C SER A 694 24.43 13.85 -17.07
N LEU A 695 25.77 13.76 -17.08
CA LEU A 695 26.65 14.32 -16.06
C LEU A 695 27.04 15.74 -16.44
N VAL A 696 27.01 16.66 -15.48
CA VAL A 696 27.38 18.07 -15.68
C VAL A 696 28.83 18.27 -15.27
N THR A 697 29.65 18.87 -16.14
CA THR A 697 31.07 19.13 -15.89
C THR A 697 31.41 20.61 -15.89
N ASP A 698 32.45 20.99 -15.15
CA ASP A 698 33.09 22.31 -15.26
C ASP A 698 34.09 22.39 -16.44
N ASP A 699 34.68 23.57 -16.65
CA ASP A 699 35.66 23.81 -17.71
C ASP A 699 36.97 22.99 -17.56
N ASN A 700 37.23 22.48 -16.35
CA ASN A 700 38.41 21.65 -16.05
C ASN A 700 38.10 20.14 -16.21
N GLY A 701 36.88 19.78 -16.58
CA GLY A 701 36.43 18.39 -16.74
C GLY A 701 36.06 17.68 -15.43
N ALA A 702 35.91 18.41 -14.32
CA ALA A 702 35.41 17.86 -13.07
C ALA A 702 33.88 17.73 -13.13
N VAL A 703 33.33 16.64 -12.61
CA VAL A 703 31.88 16.44 -12.50
C VAL A 703 31.34 17.25 -11.32
N ILE A 704 30.40 18.16 -11.60
CA ILE A 704 29.84 19.12 -10.65
C ILE A 704 28.31 19.00 -10.50
N GLY A 705 27.73 17.94 -11.04
CA GLY A 705 26.28 17.73 -10.98
C GLY A 705 25.74 16.74 -12.00
N VAL A 706 24.42 16.70 -12.10
CA VAL A 706 23.67 15.86 -13.02
C VAL A 706 22.50 16.62 -13.63
N GLU A 707 22.10 16.20 -14.81
CA GLU A 707 20.82 16.55 -15.42
C GLU A 707 19.85 15.38 -15.26
N CYS A 708 18.64 15.67 -14.78
CA CYS A 708 17.61 14.68 -14.48
C CYS A 708 16.36 14.97 -15.30
N ILE A 709 15.64 13.90 -15.66
CA ILE A 709 14.33 13.96 -16.30
C ILE A 709 13.34 13.30 -15.33
N ASN A 710 12.29 14.03 -14.97
CA ASN A 710 11.19 13.49 -14.17
C ASN A 710 10.27 12.63 -15.08
N ALA A 711 10.04 11.37 -14.73
CA ALA A 711 9.26 10.44 -15.55
C ALA A 711 7.75 10.76 -15.60
N GLY A 712 7.23 11.53 -14.65
CA GLY A 712 5.82 11.96 -14.63
C GLY A 712 5.54 13.23 -15.43
N THR A 713 6.51 14.16 -15.49
CA THR A 713 6.35 15.46 -16.18
C THR A 713 7.16 15.62 -17.46
N ASP A 714 8.11 14.72 -17.73
CA ASP A 714 9.13 14.82 -18.78
C ASP A 714 9.98 16.11 -18.70
N GLU A 715 9.96 16.81 -17.56
CA GLU A 715 10.75 18.02 -17.36
C GLU A 715 12.21 17.69 -17.03
N ALA A 716 13.11 18.33 -17.75
CA ALA A 716 14.55 18.26 -17.53
C ALA A 716 15.02 19.37 -16.59
N TYR A 717 15.81 19.03 -15.57
CA TYR A 717 16.38 20.00 -14.64
C TYR A 717 17.77 19.56 -14.15
N LYS A 718 18.58 20.52 -13.69
CA LYS A 718 19.95 20.28 -13.23
C LYS A 718 20.04 20.34 -11.71
N LEU A 719 20.88 19.46 -11.16
CA LEU A 719 21.26 19.44 -9.76
C LEU A 719 22.77 19.50 -9.67
N HIS A 720 23.28 20.35 -8.78
CA HIS A 720 24.71 20.56 -8.61
C HIS A 720 25.19 20.00 -7.27
N ALA A 721 26.37 19.37 -7.29
CA ALA A 721 27.09 18.89 -6.11
C ALA A 721 28.56 18.67 -6.48
N PRO A 722 29.51 18.86 -5.55
CA PRO A 722 30.92 18.63 -5.82
C PRO A 722 31.28 17.16 -6.06
N ASN A 723 30.38 16.22 -5.71
CA ASN A 723 30.59 14.80 -5.91
C ASN A 723 29.33 14.11 -6.44
N VAL A 724 29.50 13.23 -7.45
CA VAL A 724 28.45 12.37 -7.98
C VAL A 724 28.87 10.91 -7.80
N ILE A 725 27.99 10.10 -7.20
CA ILE A 725 28.21 8.68 -6.93
C ILE A 725 27.24 7.85 -7.79
N LEU A 726 27.78 7.13 -8.76
CA LEU A 726 27.01 6.19 -9.58
C LEU A 726 26.84 4.86 -8.84
N ALA A 727 25.60 4.50 -8.52
CA ALA A 727 25.20 3.28 -7.83
C ALA A 727 24.02 2.59 -8.55
N THR A 728 24.03 2.64 -9.89
CA THR A 728 22.87 2.34 -10.76
C THR A 728 22.63 0.86 -11.07
N GLY A 729 23.46 -0.05 -10.53
CA GLY A 729 23.40 -1.47 -10.86
C GLY A 729 23.93 -1.81 -12.27
N GLY A 730 23.67 -3.05 -12.70
CA GLY A 730 24.19 -3.62 -13.94
C GLY A 730 23.29 -3.43 -15.18
N PHE A 731 23.46 -4.34 -16.15
CA PHE A 731 22.79 -4.32 -17.46
C PHE A 731 22.16 -5.66 -17.87
N ALA A 732 21.95 -6.59 -16.92
CA ALA A 732 21.55 -7.96 -17.21
C ALA A 732 20.09 -8.10 -17.73
N ALA A 733 19.26 -7.06 -17.62
CA ALA A 733 17.89 -7.07 -18.10
C ALA A 733 17.71 -6.41 -19.48
N ASP A 734 18.70 -5.65 -19.96
CA ASP A 734 18.58 -4.98 -21.25
C ASP A 734 18.63 -5.98 -22.40
N ARG A 735 17.68 -5.85 -23.32
CA ARG A 735 17.54 -6.62 -24.55
C ARG A 735 17.41 -5.73 -25.78
N SER A 736 17.53 -4.41 -25.60
CA SER A 736 17.42 -3.45 -26.68
C SER A 736 18.58 -3.57 -27.67
N SER A 737 18.33 -3.12 -28.90
CA SER A 737 19.36 -3.01 -29.94
C SER A 737 20.45 -2.04 -29.48
N GLY A 738 21.71 -2.47 -29.56
CA GLY A 738 22.85 -1.72 -29.07
C GLY A 738 23.07 -1.83 -27.55
N SER A 739 22.31 -2.66 -26.83
CA SER A 739 22.55 -2.92 -25.41
C SER A 739 23.93 -3.51 -25.14
N TYR A 740 24.47 -3.33 -23.92
CA TYR A 740 25.74 -3.97 -23.54
C TYR A 740 25.66 -5.49 -23.57
N LEU A 741 24.50 -6.08 -23.27
CA LEU A 741 24.34 -7.52 -23.36
C LEU A 741 24.45 -7.99 -24.82
N GLU A 742 23.82 -7.30 -25.78
CA GLU A 742 23.96 -7.62 -27.20
C GLU A 742 25.41 -7.42 -27.69
N GLN A 743 26.07 -6.33 -27.31
CA GLN A 743 27.43 -6.03 -27.74
C GLN A 743 28.45 -7.08 -27.27
N TYR A 744 28.34 -7.51 -26.01
CA TYR A 744 29.38 -8.31 -25.38
C TYR A 744 29.04 -9.80 -25.25
N ARG A 745 27.75 -10.17 -25.13
CA ARG A 745 27.26 -11.54 -24.93
C ARG A 745 25.95 -11.81 -25.70
N PRO A 746 25.93 -11.60 -27.04
CA PRO A 746 24.72 -11.74 -27.85
C PRO A 746 24.10 -13.14 -27.79
N GLU A 747 24.90 -14.17 -27.49
CA GLU A 747 24.42 -15.54 -27.35
C GLU A 747 23.52 -15.75 -26.13
N LEU A 748 23.59 -14.84 -25.14
CA LEU A 748 22.77 -14.90 -23.93
C LEU A 748 21.47 -14.09 -24.03
N LEU A 749 21.20 -13.38 -25.12
CA LEU A 749 20.02 -12.51 -25.23
C LEU A 749 18.68 -13.22 -24.97
N LYS A 750 18.58 -14.51 -25.33
CA LYS A 750 17.37 -15.31 -25.10
C LYS A 750 17.32 -15.96 -23.71
N PHE A 751 18.33 -15.80 -22.88
CA PHE A 751 18.28 -16.32 -21.53
C PHE A 751 17.27 -15.51 -20.71
N PRO A 752 16.44 -16.20 -19.91
CA PRO A 752 15.65 -15.52 -18.89
C PRO A 752 16.57 -14.82 -17.88
N THR A 753 16.04 -13.87 -17.14
CA THR A 753 16.80 -13.06 -16.16
C THR A 753 16.12 -13.04 -14.80
N THR A 754 16.92 -12.77 -13.77
CA THR A 754 16.45 -12.49 -12.39
C THR A 754 16.55 -11.00 -12.05
N ALA A 755 17.22 -10.21 -12.90
CA ALA A 755 17.34 -8.78 -12.74
C ALA A 755 16.02 -8.08 -13.07
N GLY A 756 15.69 -7.00 -12.35
CA GLY A 756 14.56 -6.14 -12.70
C GLY A 756 14.74 -5.45 -14.05
N PRO A 757 13.64 -5.07 -14.74
CA PRO A 757 13.68 -4.45 -16.06
C PRO A 757 14.48 -3.15 -16.10
N PHE A 758 14.62 -2.48 -14.96
CA PHE A 758 15.45 -1.30 -14.76
C PHE A 758 16.97 -1.53 -14.86
N SER A 759 17.46 -2.76 -14.88
CA SER A 759 18.90 -3.09 -14.96
C SER A 759 19.41 -2.97 -16.40
N THR A 760 19.60 -1.73 -16.85
CA THR A 760 19.87 -1.36 -18.26
C THR A 760 21.26 -0.78 -18.52
N GLY A 761 22.12 -0.64 -17.51
CA GLY A 761 23.48 -0.10 -17.68
C GLY A 761 23.58 1.40 -17.90
N ASP A 762 22.54 2.17 -17.54
CA ASP A 762 22.50 3.63 -17.74
C ASP A 762 23.73 4.33 -17.13
N GLY A 763 24.12 3.98 -15.90
CA GLY A 763 25.29 4.58 -15.24
C GLY A 763 26.61 4.32 -15.96
N ILE A 764 26.77 3.15 -16.60
CA ILE A 764 27.95 2.86 -17.43
C ILE A 764 27.96 3.79 -18.63
N SER A 765 26.81 3.96 -19.29
CA SER A 765 26.67 4.88 -20.43
C SER A 765 26.96 6.33 -20.03
N LEU A 766 26.43 6.80 -18.89
CA LEU A 766 26.68 8.13 -18.35
C LEU A 766 28.17 8.38 -18.09
N ALA A 767 28.89 7.43 -17.48
CA ALA A 767 30.32 7.61 -17.23
C ALA A 767 31.15 7.58 -18.51
N ARG A 768 30.77 6.74 -19.49
CA ARG A 768 31.50 6.61 -20.77
C ARG A 768 31.43 7.88 -21.63
N THR A 769 30.41 8.71 -21.50
CA THR A 769 30.37 10.01 -22.22
C THR A 769 31.51 10.94 -21.79
N LEU A 770 32.03 10.76 -20.57
CA LEU A 770 33.20 11.48 -20.03
C LEU A 770 34.52 10.73 -20.23
N GLY A 771 34.53 9.67 -21.04
CA GLY A 771 35.74 8.88 -21.30
C GLY A 771 36.11 7.91 -20.16
N ALA A 772 35.17 7.56 -19.27
CA ALA A 772 35.39 6.52 -18.27
C ALA A 772 35.77 5.17 -18.94
N GLY A 773 36.79 4.51 -18.40
CA GLY A 773 37.19 3.18 -18.82
C GLY A 773 36.20 2.13 -18.31
N THR A 774 36.03 1.04 -19.07
CA THR A 774 35.28 -0.14 -18.61
C THR A 774 36.17 -1.39 -18.61
N VAL A 775 35.86 -2.33 -17.74
CA VAL A 775 36.58 -3.60 -17.60
C VAL A 775 35.59 -4.75 -17.47
N ASP A 776 36.01 -5.94 -17.92
CA ASP A 776 35.26 -7.20 -17.78
C ASP A 776 33.83 -7.19 -18.37
N MET A 777 33.50 -6.31 -19.32
CA MET A 777 32.13 -6.17 -19.87
C MET A 777 31.51 -7.46 -20.45
N SER A 778 32.32 -8.41 -20.92
CA SER A 778 31.84 -9.74 -21.37
C SER A 778 31.58 -10.74 -20.24
N LYS A 779 31.97 -10.41 -19.01
CA LYS A 779 31.78 -11.23 -17.82
C LYS A 779 30.39 -10.96 -17.25
N VAL A 780 29.41 -11.67 -17.80
CA VAL A 780 28.02 -11.72 -17.30
C VAL A 780 27.77 -13.09 -16.69
N GLN A 781 27.37 -13.12 -15.42
CA GLN A 781 27.09 -14.34 -14.69
C GLN A 781 25.68 -14.83 -14.97
N VAL A 782 25.62 -16.11 -15.32
CA VAL A 782 24.40 -16.89 -15.36
C VAL A 782 24.28 -17.63 -14.03
N HIS A 783 23.17 -17.43 -13.32
CA HIS A 783 22.83 -18.25 -12.16
C HIS A 783 22.26 -19.59 -12.65
N PRO A 784 22.66 -20.73 -12.06
CA PRO A 784 22.21 -22.03 -12.55
C PRO A 784 20.71 -22.29 -12.29
N THR A 785 20.13 -21.66 -11.26
CA THR A 785 18.79 -22.01 -10.80
C THR A 785 17.87 -20.78 -10.70
N GLY A 786 17.09 -20.52 -11.75
CA GLY A 786 15.87 -19.71 -11.69
C GLY A 786 14.65 -20.60 -11.82
N TRP A 787 13.64 -20.39 -10.98
CA TRP A 787 12.41 -21.19 -11.00
C TRP A 787 11.66 -21.01 -12.33
N VAL A 788 11.24 -22.12 -12.92
CA VAL A 788 10.29 -22.13 -14.03
C VAL A 788 8.91 -22.27 -13.42
N ASP A 789 8.09 -21.22 -13.56
CA ASP A 789 6.68 -21.28 -13.16
C ASP A 789 5.93 -22.25 -14.07
N PRO A 790 5.29 -23.31 -13.54
CA PRO A 790 4.50 -24.23 -14.36
C PRO A 790 3.34 -23.55 -15.09
N LYS A 791 2.82 -22.42 -14.57
CA LYS A 791 1.73 -21.65 -15.17
C LYS A 791 2.22 -20.69 -16.25
N ASP A 792 3.47 -20.27 -16.19
CA ASP A 792 4.12 -19.40 -17.18
C ASP A 792 5.59 -19.80 -17.44
N PRO A 793 5.81 -20.94 -18.14
CA PRO A 793 7.15 -21.47 -18.36
C PRO A 793 8.02 -20.57 -19.23
N ASP A 794 7.42 -19.75 -20.08
CA ASP A 794 8.10 -18.90 -21.06
C ASP A 794 8.42 -17.49 -20.54
N ASN A 795 7.99 -17.14 -19.32
CA ASN A 795 8.32 -15.85 -18.70
C ASN A 795 9.82 -15.56 -18.76
N THR A 796 10.22 -14.43 -19.34
CA THR A 796 11.64 -14.08 -19.45
C THR A 796 12.21 -13.54 -18.14
N SER A 797 11.36 -13.18 -17.16
CA SER A 797 11.74 -12.84 -15.79
C SER A 797 11.41 -14.00 -14.86
N LYS A 798 12.42 -14.56 -14.19
CA LYS A 798 12.26 -15.71 -13.29
C LYS A 798 12.55 -15.34 -11.85
N VAL A 799 11.82 -15.95 -10.93
CA VAL A 799 12.14 -15.90 -9.49
C VAL A 799 13.41 -16.70 -9.26
N LEU A 800 14.40 -16.10 -8.59
CA LEU A 800 15.63 -16.79 -8.25
C LEU A 800 15.34 -17.95 -7.28
N ALA A 801 15.77 -19.16 -7.65
CA ALA A 801 15.88 -20.25 -6.69
C ALA A 801 17.18 -20.03 -5.90
N ALA A 802 17.04 -19.66 -4.63
CA ALA A 802 18.17 -19.28 -3.78
C ALA A 802 19.28 -20.34 -3.82
N GLU A 803 20.53 -19.89 -3.91
CA GLU A 803 21.67 -20.81 -3.83
C GLU A 803 21.72 -21.55 -2.49
N LEU A 804 21.12 -20.96 -1.45
CA LEU A 804 20.85 -21.61 -0.17
C LEU A 804 20.17 -22.97 -0.34
N MET A 805 19.24 -23.14 -1.28
CA MET A 805 18.51 -24.42 -1.49
C MET A 805 19.47 -25.57 -1.82
N ARG A 806 20.54 -25.30 -2.59
CA ARG A 806 21.63 -26.26 -2.83
C ARG A 806 22.57 -26.35 -1.61
N GLY A 807 22.87 -25.21 -0.99
CA GLY A 807 23.71 -25.10 0.20
C GLY A 807 23.23 -25.89 1.43
N VAL A 808 21.91 -26.07 1.57
CA VAL A 808 21.31 -26.88 2.64
C VAL A 808 21.25 -28.36 2.29
N GLY A 809 21.37 -28.77 1.03
CA GLY A 809 21.31 -30.19 0.66
C GLY A 809 20.61 -30.51 -0.64
N GLY A 810 19.93 -29.54 -1.27
CA GLY A 810 19.25 -29.76 -2.54
C GLY A 810 20.18 -30.25 -3.65
N ILE A 811 19.71 -31.21 -4.44
CA ILE A 811 20.44 -31.81 -5.56
C ILE A 811 19.82 -31.44 -6.90
N LEU A 812 20.64 -31.39 -7.94
CA LEU A 812 20.21 -31.14 -9.31
C LEU A 812 20.11 -32.47 -10.07
N ILE A 813 18.96 -32.70 -10.68
CA ILE A 813 18.65 -33.91 -11.44
C ILE A 813 18.26 -33.52 -12.87
N ASN A 814 18.83 -34.20 -13.86
CA ASN A 814 18.48 -34.01 -15.27
C ASN A 814 17.16 -34.73 -15.64
N LYS A 815 16.75 -34.60 -16.91
CA LYS A 815 15.49 -35.19 -17.40
C LYS A 815 15.52 -36.71 -17.45
N GLU A 816 16.71 -37.31 -17.40
CA GLU A 816 16.92 -38.76 -17.38
C GLU A 816 16.91 -39.34 -15.94
N GLY A 817 16.78 -38.49 -14.91
CA GLY A 817 16.75 -38.91 -13.51
C GLY A 817 18.13 -39.10 -12.87
N ASP A 818 19.18 -38.58 -13.49
CA ASP A 818 20.56 -38.65 -13.00
C ASP A 818 21.04 -37.32 -12.40
N ARG A 819 21.84 -37.42 -11.34
CA ARG A 819 22.73 -36.32 -10.93
C ARG A 819 23.85 -36.16 -11.95
N PHE A 820 24.35 -34.94 -12.12
CA PHE A 820 25.36 -34.64 -13.15
C PHE A 820 26.44 -33.64 -12.71
N VAL A 821 26.37 -33.10 -11.49
CA VAL A 821 27.26 -32.02 -11.04
C VAL A 821 27.43 -31.99 -9.53
N ASN A 822 28.53 -31.41 -9.05
CA ASN A 822 28.68 -30.97 -7.68
C ASN A 822 27.89 -29.67 -7.47
N GLU A 823 26.77 -29.75 -6.73
CA GLU A 823 25.84 -28.64 -6.53
C GLU A 823 26.40 -27.50 -5.65
N LEU A 824 27.55 -27.71 -5.02
CA LEU A 824 28.33 -26.70 -4.31
C LEU A 824 29.51 -26.15 -5.13
N GLY A 825 29.58 -26.47 -6.43
CA GLY A 825 30.50 -25.83 -7.36
C GLY A 825 30.21 -24.34 -7.57
N THR A 826 31.09 -23.65 -8.30
CA THR A 826 30.82 -22.26 -8.72
C THR A 826 29.65 -22.21 -9.69
N ARG A 827 28.97 -21.06 -9.77
CA ARG A 827 27.85 -20.87 -10.72
C ARG A 827 28.26 -21.13 -12.16
N ALA A 828 29.42 -20.62 -12.57
CA ALA A 828 30.00 -20.91 -13.89
C ALA A 828 30.13 -22.42 -14.16
N HIS A 829 30.69 -23.17 -13.20
CA HIS A 829 30.84 -24.63 -13.35
C HIS A 829 29.49 -25.34 -13.46
N ILE A 830 28.53 -25.00 -12.60
CA ILE A 830 27.22 -25.65 -12.61
C ILE A 830 26.48 -25.33 -13.91
N THR A 831 26.46 -24.07 -14.34
CA THR A 831 25.84 -23.66 -15.59
C THR A 831 26.51 -24.33 -16.80
N GLU A 832 27.84 -24.42 -16.84
CA GLU A 832 28.56 -25.13 -17.92
C GLU A 832 28.11 -26.60 -18.00
N ARG A 833 27.99 -27.30 -16.86
CA ARG A 833 27.48 -28.68 -16.81
C ARG A 833 26.02 -28.79 -17.25
N MET A 834 25.19 -27.82 -16.90
CA MET A 834 23.80 -27.75 -17.37
C MET A 834 23.73 -27.57 -18.89
N LEU A 835 24.47 -26.60 -19.43
CA LEU A 835 24.47 -26.33 -20.88
C LEU A 835 25.11 -27.45 -21.69
N SER A 836 26.05 -28.22 -21.11
CA SER A 836 26.65 -29.41 -21.75
C SER A 836 25.68 -30.56 -22.00
N HIS A 837 24.42 -30.48 -21.55
CA HIS A 837 23.37 -31.38 -22.00
C HIS A 837 22.92 -31.09 -23.44
N ASP A 838 23.27 -29.92 -23.99
CA ASP A 838 23.18 -29.66 -25.42
C ASP A 838 24.43 -30.21 -26.15
N PRO A 839 24.28 -31.10 -27.14
CA PRO A 839 25.41 -31.74 -27.82
C PRO A 839 26.32 -30.78 -28.62
N ILE A 840 25.83 -29.60 -29.00
CA ILE A 840 26.64 -28.59 -29.69
C ILE A 840 27.48 -27.86 -28.65
N TYR A 841 26.86 -27.44 -27.54
CA TYR A 841 27.58 -26.79 -26.45
C TYR A 841 28.67 -27.70 -25.87
N GLU A 842 28.37 -28.99 -25.63
CA GLU A 842 29.34 -29.97 -25.10
C GLU A 842 30.62 -30.05 -25.97
N LYS A 843 30.49 -29.95 -27.29
CA LYS A 843 31.61 -30.05 -28.23
C LYS A 843 32.34 -28.74 -28.44
N THR A 844 31.65 -27.61 -28.34
CA THR A 844 32.17 -26.31 -28.79
C THR A 844 32.41 -25.31 -27.66
N GLY A 845 31.79 -25.48 -26.50
CA GLY A 845 31.76 -24.50 -25.42
C GLY A 845 30.99 -23.21 -25.76
N ALA A 846 30.34 -23.14 -26.93
CA ALA A 846 29.64 -21.96 -27.42
C ALA A 846 28.13 -22.21 -27.50
N TRP A 847 27.35 -21.33 -26.88
CA TRP A 847 25.89 -21.46 -26.87
C TRP A 847 25.28 -20.98 -28.19
N ASP A 848 24.42 -21.79 -28.80
CA ASP A 848 23.64 -21.40 -29.97
C ASP A 848 22.37 -20.66 -29.52
N LYS A 849 22.30 -19.36 -29.79
CA LYS A 849 21.15 -18.51 -29.43
C LYS A 849 19.81 -18.94 -30.04
N SER A 850 19.80 -19.85 -31.03
CA SER A 850 18.57 -20.42 -31.58
C SER A 850 17.99 -21.53 -30.71
N ARG A 851 18.81 -22.14 -29.84
CA ARG A 851 18.42 -23.25 -28.95
C ARG A 851 17.65 -22.75 -27.72
N PRO A 852 16.63 -23.49 -27.27
CA PRO A 852 15.96 -23.21 -26.00
C PRO A 852 16.91 -23.52 -24.84
N VAL A 853 16.85 -22.71 -23.77
CA VAL A 853 17.65 -22.93 -22.56
C VAL A 853 17.13 -24.17 -21.83
N PRO A 854 17.99 -25.14 -21.45
CA PRO A 854 17.56 -26.41 -20.88
C PRO A 854 17.02 -26.26 -19.45
N THR A 855 16.07 -27.11 -19.09
CA THR A 855 15.46 -27.18 -17.75
C THR A 855 15.87 -28.43 -16.99
N PHE A 856 15.93 -28.32 -15.67
CA PHE A 856 16.37 -29.33 -14.71
C PHE A 856 15.46 -29.35 -13.49
N SER A 857 15.57 -30.38 -12.65
CA SER A 857 14.85 -30.43 -11.38
C SER A 857 15.78 -30.14 -10.22
N LEU A 858 15.38 -29.22 -9.35
CA LEU A 858 15.99 -29.04 -8.02
C LEU A 858 15.13 -29.79 -7.02
N VAL A 859 15.74 -30.77 -6.32
CA VAL A 859 15.04 -31.64 -5.37
C VAL A 859 15.67 -31.52 -3.99
N LEU A 860 14.84 -31.28 -2.98
CA LEU A 860 15.20 -31.23 -1.56
C LEU A 860 14.57 -32.42 -0.82
N SER A 861 15.30 -32.96 0.16
CA SER A 861 14.78 -33.85 1.20
C SER A 861 13.95 -33.06 2.22
N SER A 862 13.19 -33.75 3.06
CA SER A 862 12.47 -33.14 4.19
C SER A 862 13.40 -32.37 5.13
N SER A 863 14.55 -32.95 5.47
CA SER A 863 15.55 -32.30 6.33
C SER A 863 16.15 -31.03 5.69
N ALA A 864 16.36 -31.03 4.37
CA ALA A 864 16.87 -29.85 3.67
C ALA A 864 15.79 -28.77 3.56
N ALA A 865 14.54 -29.19 3.35
CA ALA A 865 13.39 -28.30 3.32
C ALA A 865 13.17 -27.62 4.67
N GLU A 866 13.37 -28.33 5.79
CA GLU A 866 13.22 -27.78 7.14
C GLU A 866 14.27 -26.69 7.43
N GLU A 867 15.56 -26.92 7.13
CA GLU A 867 16.59 -25.89 7.33
C GLU A 867 16.34 -24.64 6.44
N ALA A 868 15.72 -24.84 5.27
CA ALA A 868 15.34 -23.78 4.33
C ALA A 868 13.84 -23.42 4.39
N LYS A 869 13.15 -23.70 5.51
CA LYS A 869 11.68 -23.64 5.59
C LYS A 869 11.09 -22.35 5.02
N LYS A 870 11.65 -21.20 5.35
CA LYS A 870 11.17 -19.89 4.85
C LYS A 870 11.22 -19.75 3.34
N HIS A 871 12.24 -20.32 2.71
CA HIS A 871 12.36 -20.32 1.25
C HIS A 871 11.39 -21.34 0.65
N VAL A 872 11.26 -22.51 1.27
CA VAL A 872 10.31 -23.55 0.87
C VAL A 872 8.88 -23.02 0.91
N ASP A 873 8.47 -22.40 2.02
CA ASP A 873 7.14 -21.82 2.19
C ASP A 873 6.88 -20.74 1.12
N LEU A 874 7.83 -19.81 0.92
CA LEU A 874 7.72 -18.77 -0.11
C LEU A 874 7.55 -19.34 -1.52
N TYR A 875 8.38 -20.32 -1.90
CA TYR A 875 8.35 -20.91 -3.23
C TYR A 875 7.14 -21.82 -3.43
N SER A 876 6.69 -22.52 -2.38
CA SER A 876 5.50 -23.36 -2.42
C SER A 876 4.24 -22.50 -2.54
N HIS A 877 4.14 -21.40 -1.79
CA HIS A 877 3.06 -20.43 -1.90
C HIS A 877 2.97 -19.80 -3.30
N LYS A 878 4.13 -19.56 -3.94
CA LYS A 878 4.20 -19.11 -5.34
C LYS A 878 3.92 -20.21 -6.38
N GLY A 879 3.72 -21.47 -5.97
CA GLY A 879 3.51 -22.60 -6.87
C GLY A 879 4.77 -23.05 -7.63
N LEU A 880 5.96 -22.62 -7.19
CA LEU A 880 7.25 -22.90 -7.85
C LEU A 880 7.93 -24.17 -7.31
N LEU A 881 7.51 -24.62 -6.12
CA LEU A 881 8.04 -25.79 -5.43
C LEU A 881 6.88 -26.68 -4.97
N THR A 882 6.96 -27.97 -5.25
CA THR A 882 5.90 -28.94 -4.96
C THR A 882 6.35 -29.92 -3.89
N ARG A 883 5.52 -30.13 -2.87
CA ARG A 883 5.70 -31.18 -1.85
C ARG A 883 5.20 -32.52 -2.41
N ILE A 884 6.02 -33.56 -2.33
CA ILE A 884 5.81 -34.87 -2.95
C ILE A 884 6.17 -35.97 -1.94
N GLU A 885 5.23 -36.87 -1.68
CA GLU A 885 5.42 -37.96 -0.70
C GLU A 885 5.94 -39.24 -1.38
N GLY A 886 7.19 -39.58 -1.11
CA GLY A 886 7.82 -40.80 -1.57
C GLY A 886 8.43 -40.72 -2.98
N VAL A 887 9.46 -41.53 -3.19
CA VAL A 887 10.20 -41.60 -4.46
C VAL A 887 9.34 -42.08 -5.64
N SER A 888 8.26 -42.84 -5.39
CA SER A 888 7.30 -43.24 -6.42
C SER A 888 6.58 -42.04 -7.04
N LEU A 889 6.05 -41.15 -6.22
CA LEU A 889 5.36 -39.94 -6.69
C LEU A 889 6.35 -38.94 -7.28
N LEU A 890 7.59 -38.88 -6.76
CA LEU A 890 8.64 -38.06 -7.37
C LEU A 890 8.99 -38.55 -8.77
N ALA A 891 9.12 -39.86 -8.97
CA ALA A 891 9.37 -40.45 -10.28
C ALA A 891 8.24 -40.14 -11.27
N GLN A 892 6.99 -40.17 -10.81
CA GLN A 892 5.83 -39.79 -11.61
C GLN A 892 5.86 -38.30 -11.97
N TRP A 893 6.13 -37.41 -11.00
CA TRP A 893 6.22 -35.96 -11.21
C TRP A 893 7.33 -35.58 -12.20
N MET A 894 8.49 -36.24 -12.10
CA MET A 894 9.63 -36.05 -13.01
C MET A 894 9.45 -36.74 -14.37
N ASN A 895 8.47 -37.63 -14.51
CA ASN A 895 8.30 -38.51 -15.67
C ASN A 895 9.55 -39.37 -15.99
N VAL A 896 10.10 -40.03 -14.98
CA VAL A 896 11.28 -40.92 -15.09
C VAL A 896 11.04 -42.28 -14.43
N PRO A 897 11.77 -43.35 -14.81
CA PRO A 897 11.61 -44.65 -14.15
C PRO A 897 11.99 -44.60 -12.66
N LYS A 898 11.12 -45.09 -11.77
CA LYS A 898 11.38 -45.16 -10.30
C LYS A 898 12.74 -45.76 -9.97
N ALA A 899 13.11 -46.86 -10.62
CA ALA A 899 14.38 -47.54 -10.40
C ALA A 899 15.61 -46.64 -10.63
N LYS A 900 15.49 -45.68 -11.56
CA LYS A 900 16.54 -44.71 -11.89
C LYS A 900 16.75 -43.71 -10.76
N LEU A 901 15.68 -43.09 -10.25
CA LEU A 901 15.77 -42.17 -9.10
C LEU A 901 16.23 -42.88 -7.83
N VAL A 902 15.71 -44.07 -7.55
CA VAL A 902 16.16 -44.88 -6.40
C VAL A 902 17.67 -45.11 -6.46
N LYS A 903 18.20 -45.48 -7.64
CA LYS A 903 19.64 -45.63 -7.84
C LYS A 903 20.38 -44.31 -7.61
N THR A 904 19.90 -43.20 -8.17
CA THR A 904 20.52 -41.87 -8.00
C THR A 904 20.62 -41.46 -6.53
N PHE A 905 19.56 -41.64 -5.74
CA PHE A 905 19.58 -41.33 -4.31
C PHE A 905 20.44 -42.30 -3.50
N GLN A 906 20.41 -43.60 -3.81
CA GLN A 906 21.27 -44.60 -3.16
C GLN A 906 22.76 -44.34 -3.44
N ASP A 907 23.13 -44.01 -4.68
CA ASP A 907 24.50 -43.64 -5.05
C ASP A 907 24.95 -42.38 -4.28
N TYR A 908 24.06 -41.40 -4.11
CA TYR A 908 24.33 -40.19 -3.33
C TYR A 908 24.51 -40.49 -1.83
N LEU A 909 23.68 -41.34 -1.24
CA LEU A 909 23.81 -41.80 0.15
C LEU A 909 25.07 -42.65 0.37
N ASN A 910 25.46 -43.46 -0.60
CA ASN A 910 26.69 -44.25 -0.53
C ASN A 910 27.92 -43.35 -0.66
N ALA A 911 27.90 -42.37 -1.55
CA ALA A 911 28.97 -41.39 -1.72
C ALA A 911 29.17 -40.53 -0.46
N SER A 912 28.09 -40.15 0.22
CA SER A 912 28.20 -39.40 1.48
C SER A 912 28.89 -40.22 2.58
N LYS A 913 28.62 -41.53 2.65
CA LYS A 913 29.32 -42.48 3.55
C LYS A 913 30.79 -42.66 3.15
N ALA A 914 31.11 -42.60 1.85
CA ALA A 914 32.48 -42.72 1.33
C ALA A 914 33.31 -41.42 1.45
N GLY A 915 32.67 -40.27 1.72
CA GLY A 915 33.32 -38.97 1.90
C GLY A 915 33.54 -38.17 0.62
N SER A 916 33.27 -38.74 -0.57
CA SER A 916 33.23 -37.98 -1.82
C SER A 916 32.36 -38.67 -2.88
N ASP A 917 31.75 -37.89 -3.77
CA ASP A 917 31.03 -38.41 -4.94
C ASP A 917 31.82 -38.32 -6.25
N ALA A 918 31.26 -38.92 -7.31
CA ALA A 918 31.87 -38.93 -8.65
C ALA A 918 32.06 -37.53 -9.26
N PHE A 919 31.44 -36.50 -8.70
CA PHE A 919 31.53 -35.11 -9.15
C PHE A 919 32.51 -34.28 -8.29
N GLY A 920 33.21 -34.91 -7.34
CA GLY A 920 34.16 -34.26 -6.44
C GLY A 920 33.49 -33.48 -5.31
N ARG A 921 32.21 -33.72 -5.02
CA ARG A 921 31.54 -33.18 -3.83
C ARG A 921 32.06 -33.91 -2.61
N VAL A 922 32.47 -33.15 -1.58
CA VAL A 922 32.99 -33.69 -0.30
C VAL A 922 32.12 -33.31 0.90
N THR A 923 31.21 -32.34 0.72
CA THR A 923 30.32 -31.86 1.78
C THR A 923 28.89 -32.28 1.47
N PHE A 924 28.30 -33.06 2.37
CA PHE A 924 26.94 -33.59 2.27
C PHE A 924 26.14 -33.10 3.48
N ARG A 925 24.97 -32.50 3.23
CA ARG A 925 24.10 -31.92 4.27
C ARG A 925 22.67 -32.36 4.01
N ASN A 926 21.90 -32.51 5.09
CA ASN A 926 20.47 -32.83 5.07
C ASN A 926 20.12 -33.90 4.03
N LEU A 927 20.74 -35.08 4.19
CA LEU A 927 20.55 -36.20 3.29
C LEU A 927 19.09 -36.67 3.29
N PRO A 928 18.61 -37.27 2.19
CA PRO A 928 17.35 -38.00 2.19
C PRO A 928 17.36 -39.15 3.21
N ALA A 929 16.19 -39.52 3.71
CA ALA A 929 15.98 -40.70 4.54
C ALA A 929 16.41 -41.99 3.82
N GLU A 930 16.88 -42.99 4.56
CA GLU A 930 17.25 -44.28 3.96
C GLU A 930 16.03 -44.98 3.33
N SER A 931 14.84 -44.82 3.93
CA SER A 931 13.57 -45.24 3.34
C SER A 931 13.02 -44.15 2.41
N LEU A 932 13.42 -44.21 1.14
CA LEU A 932 13.01 -43.23 0.11
C LEU A 932 11.49 -43.22 -0.17
N GLU A 933 10.76 -44.28 0.21
CA GLU A 933 9.30 -44.32 0.04
C GLU A 933 8.58 -43.50 1.12
N ASN A 934 9.16 -43.41 2.32
CA ASN A 934 8.61 -42.64 3.44
C ASN A 934 9.17 -41.21 3.49
N GLU A 935 10.09 -40.86 2.58
CA GLU A 935 10.67 -39.52 2.49
C GLU A 935 9.67 -38.54 1.87
N VAL A 936 9.70 -37.30 2.33
CA VAL A 936 8.98 -36.19 1.69
C VAL A 936 9.99 -35.38 0.90
N PHE A 937 9.76 -35.28 -0.41
CA PHE A 937 10.57 -34.47 -1.31
C PHE A 937 9.89 -33.14 -1.57
N TYR A 938 10.71 -32.10 -1.79
CA TYR A 938 10.26 -30.84 -2.35
C TYR A 938 10.98 -30.63 -3.67
N ALA A 939 10.23 -30.56 -4.77
CA ALA A 939 10.80 -30.52 -6.12
C ALA A 939 10.22 -29.36 -6.93
N GLY A 940 11.06 -28.73 -7.75
CA GLY A 940 10.64 -27.69 -8.69
C GLY A 940 11.56 -27.64 -9.90
N THR A 941 11.05 -27.09 -11.00
CA THR A 941 11.79 -26.99 -12.25
C THR A 941 12.62 -25.71 -12.25
N VAL A 942 13.90 -25.82 -12.61
CA VAL A 942 14.85 -24.71 -12.67
C VAL A 942 15.52 -24.62 -14.04
N THR A 943 15.93 -23.41 -14.41
CA THR A 943 16.68 -23.12 -15.64
C THR A 943 17.81 -22.12 -15.38
N PRO A 944 18.92 -22.15 -16.14
CA PRO A 944 19.92 -21.09 -16.12
C PRO A 944 19.34 -19.71 -16.47
N VAL A 945 19.69 -18.70 -15.68
CA VAL A 945 19.15 -17.32 -15.79
C VAL A 945 20.27 -16.29 -15.71
N LEU A 946 20.19 -15.24 -16.51
CA LEU A 946 21.04 -14.05 -16.35
C LEU A 946 20.79 -13.42 -14.97
N HIS A 947 21.86 -13.00 -14.30
CA HIS A 947 21.76 -12.65 -12.90
C HIS A 947 22.59 -11.44 -12.47
N TYR A 948 23.84 -11.33 -12.92
CA TYR A 948 24.73 -10.28 -12.45
C TYR A 948 25.79 -9.94 -13.50
N CYS A 949 26.08 -8.66 -13.70
CA CYS A 949 27.14 -8.18 -14.60
C CYS A 949 28.41 -7.88 -13.80
N MET A 950 29.47 -8.67 -13.97
CA MET A 950 30.76 -8.42 -13.29
C MET A 950 31.59 -7.35 -13.98
N GLY A 951 31.26 -7.04 -15.23
CA GLY A 951 31.85 -5.94 -15.97
C GLY A 951 31.12 -4.63 -15.77
N GLY A 952 31.88 -3.54 -15.82
CA GLY A 952 31.36 -2.20 -15.59
C GLY A 952 32.43 -1.14 -15.63
N ILE A 953 32.17 -0.01 -14.97
CA ILE A 953 33.07 1.14 -14.86
C ILE A 953 34.34 0.74 -14.11
N THR A 954 35.50 1.14 -14.61
CA THR A 954 36.78 0.92 -13.95
C THR A 954 36.92 1.90 -12.78
N ILE A 955 37.21 1.38 -11.59
CA ILE A 955 37.46 2.17 -10.39
C ILE A 955 38.84 1.86 -9.80
N ASP A 956 39.35 2.79 -8.98
CA ASP A 956 40.46 2.50 -8.08
C ASP A 956 39.99 1.93 -6.74
N THR A 957 40.93 1.63 -5.84
CA THR A 957 40.66 1.09 -4.50
C THR A 957 39.94 2.06 -3.57
N GLU A 958 39.72 3.32 -3.98
CA GLU A 958 39.02 4.34 -3.21
C GLU A 958 37.62 4.64 -3.78
N GLY A 959 37.26 4.02 -4.91
CA GLY A 959 35.96 4.17 -5.57
C GLY A 959 35.88 5.36 -6.53
N TYR A 960 37.01 5.98 -6.91
CA TYR A 960 37.03 6.97 -7.99
C TYR A 960 36.89 6.30 -9.35
N VAL A 961 36.13 6.92 -10.24
CA VAL A 961 36.04 6.47 -11.64
C VAL A 961 37.33 6.81 -12.38
N LEU A 962 37.89 5.82 -13.09
CA LEU A 962 39.07 5.97 -13.91
C LEU A 962 38.70 6.13 -15.38
N ASN A 963 39.34 7.08 -16.06
CA ASN A 963 39.25 7.23 -17.51
C ASN A 963 40.02 6.10 -18.23
N VAL A 964 39.94 6.07 -19.57
CA VAL A 964 40.65 5.08 -20.40
C VAL A 964 42.18 5.10 -20.25
N ASN A 965 42.77 6.19 -19.74
CA ASN A 965 44.20 6.32 -19.47
C ASN A 965 44.58 5.91 -18.04
N GLY A 966 43.61 5.53 -17.20
CA GLY A 966 43.82 5.17 -15.80
C GLY A 966 43.90 6.37 -14.84
N GLU A 967 43.51 7.57 -15.27
CA GLU A 967 43.48 8.78 -14.44
C GLU A 967 42.08 8.96 -13.84
N ARG A 968 41.99 9.55 -12.65
CA ARG A 968 40.71 9.83 -11.99
C ARG A 968 39.92 10.89 -12.76
N ILE A 969 38.62 10.66 -12.93
CA ILE A 969 37.67 11.70 -13.34
C ILE A 969 37.26 12.47 -12.07
N PRO A 970 37.66 13.73 -11.89
CA PRO A 970 37.39 14.47 -10.65
C PRO A 970 35.89 14.61 -10.39
N GLY A 971 35.48 14.48 -9.13
CA GLY A 971 34.07 14.57 -8.72
C GLY A 971 33.20 13.35 -9.05
N LEU A 972 33.75 12.32 -9.73
CA LEU A 972 32.97 11.13 -10.14
C LEU A 972 33.43 9.85 -9.41
N HIS A 973 32.46 9.19 -8.79
CA HIS A 973 32.62 7.95 -8.04
C HIS A 973 31.65 6.88 -8.53
N ALA A 974 31.96 5.60 -8.28
CA ALA A 974 31.04 4.50 -8.60
C ALA A 974 31.15 3.34 -7.60
N ALA A 975 30.01 2.71 -7.26
CA ALA A 975 29.96 1.55 -6.37
C ALA A 975 28.85 0.55 -6.72
N GLY A 976 29.10 -0.72 -6.38
CA GLY A 976 28.20 -1.84 -6.65
C GLY A 976 28.33 -2.36 -8.09
N GLU A 977 27.29 -3.05 -8.57
CA GLU A 977 27.28 -3.77 -9.86
C GLU A 977 27.50 -2.88 -11.10
N VAL A 978 27.44 -1.55 -10.97
CA VAL A 978 27.82 -0.64 -12.06
C VAL A 978 29.33 -0.66 -12.34
N THR A 979 30.13 -1.16 -11.40
CA THR A 979 31.60 -1.22 -11.46
C THR A 979 32.09 -2.56 -12.00
N GLY A 980 33.27 -2.55 -12.60
CA GLY A 980 33.96 -3.75 -13.09
C GLY A 980 35.24 -4.06 -12.31
N GLY A 981 35.68 -5.31 -12.35
CA GLY A 981 36.97 -5.76 -11.84
C GLY A 981 36.97 -6.36 -10.43
N VAL A 982 35.94 -6.08 -9.61
CA VAL A 982 35.83 -6.64 -8.25
C VAL A 982 35.69 -8.16 -8.25
N HIS A 983 34.91 -8.68 -9.21
CA HIS A 983 34.52 -10.10 -9.24
C HIS A 983 35.15 -10.93 -10.36
N GLY A 984 35.90 -10.30 -11.27
CA GLY A 984 36.54 -10.96 -12.42
C GLY A 984 35.59 -11.82 -13.25
N VAL A 985 36.00 -13.06 -13.56
CA VAL A 985 35.26 -13.93 -14.49
C VAL A 985 33.98 -14.53 -13.89
N ASN A 986 33.91 -14.69 -12.57
CA ASN A 986 32.75 -15.23 -11.88
C ASN A 986 32.67 -14.66 -10.46
N ARG A 987 31.50 -14.11 -10.11
CA ARG A 987 31.23 -13.65 -8.75
C ARG A 987 30.92 -14.81 -7.81
N LEU A 988 31.53 -14.78 -6.62
CA LEU A 988 31.19 -15.68 -5.52
C LEU A 988 29.83 -15.29 -4.91
N ALA A 989 28.97 -16.26 -4.62
CA ALA A 989 27.64 -15.98 -4.08
C ALA A 989 27.73 -15.23 -2.75
N GLY A 990 26.85 -14.24 -2.51
CA GLY A 990 26.91 -13.37 -1.33
C GLY A 990 27.87 -12.17 -1.43
N ASN A 991 28.86 -12.18 -2.36
CA ASN A 991 29.77 -11.03 -2.53
C ASN A 991 29.11 -9.80 -3.16
N SER A 992 27.94 -9.92 -3.80
CA SER A 992 27.26 -8.74 -4.40
C SER A 992 26.73 -7.78 -3.35
N LEU A 993 26.06 -8.29 -2.30
CA LEU A 993 25.63 -7.43 -1.19
C LEU A 993 26.84 -6.86 -0.45
N LEU A 994 27.89 -7.68 -0.29
CA LEU A 994 29.12 -7.26 0.35
C LEU A 994 29.80 -6.11 -0.38
N GLU A 995 29.96 -6.21 -1.70
CA GLU A 995 30.54 -5.15 -2.53
C GLU A 995 29.75 -3.86 -2.41
N CYS A 996 28.41 -3.94 -2.54
CA CYS A 996 27.55 -2.79 -2.38
C CYS A 996 27.78 -2.09 -1.03
N THR A 997 27.79 -2.83 0.07
CA THR A 997 27.99 -2.25 1.40
C THR A 997 29.42 -1.72 1.60
N VAL A 998 30.44 -2.47 1.18
CA VAL A 998 31.85 -2.10 1.37
C VAL A 998 32.21 -0.86 0.56
N PHE A 999 32.01 -0.88 -0.76
CA PHE A 999 32.41 0.22 -1.62
C PHE A 999 31.50 1.45 -1.43
N GLY A 1000 30.19 1.25 -1.21
CA GLY A 1000 29.29 2.34 -0.86
C GLY A 1000 29.73 3.03 0.44
N SER A 1001 29.98 2.27 1.51
CA SER A 1001 30.46 2.83 2.78
C SER A 1001 31.84 3.48 2.66
N LEU A 1002 32.75 2.87 1.90
CA LEU A 1002 34.09 3.39 1.68
C LEU A 1002 34.05 4.78 1.04
N ILE A 1003 33.29 4.95 -0.04
CA ILE A 1003 33.12 6.23 -0.72
C ILE A 1003 32.45 7.23 0.22
N GLY A 1004 31.34 6.84 0.86
CA GLY A 1004 30.60 7.71 1.77
C GLY A 1004 31.42 8.22 2.97
N ARG A 1005 32.43 7.47 3.43
CA ARG A 1005 33.39 7.90 4.49
C ARG A 1005 34.50 8.82 3.99
N ARG A 1006 34.73 8.89 2.67
CA ARG A 1006 35.81 9.65 2.05
C ARG A 1006 35.36 10.96 1.43
N ILE A 1007 34.08 11.06 1.03
CA ILE A 1007 33.50 12.31 0.51
C ILE A 1007 33.79 13.46 1.50
N PRO A 1008 34.41 14.57 1.05
CA PRO A 1008 34.58 15.76 1.86
C PRO A 1008 33.23 16.35 2.26
N ILE A 1009 33.10 16.80 3.50
CA ILE A 1009 31.88 17.44 4.00
C ILE A 1009 32.17 18.92 4.18
N ALA A 1010 31.51 19.77 3.41
CA ALA A 1010 31.78 21.20 3.38
C ALA A 1010 31.43 21.87 4.72
N ASN A 1011 30.29 21.50 5.29
CA ASN A 1011 29.78 22.05 6.54
C ASN A 1011 29.37 20.91 7.49
N PRO A 1012 30.32 20.28 8.21
CA PRO A 1012 30.01 19.16 9.08
C PRO A 1012 29.14 19.61 10.25
N VAL A 1013 27.89 19.13 10.28
CA VAL A 1013 26.95 19.41 11.36
C VAL A 1013 27.13 18.36 12.46
N ASN A 1014 27.60 18.80 13.63
CA ASN A 1014 27.81 17.93 14.82
C ASN A 1014 26.52 17.35 15.42
N SER A 1015 25.36 17.70 14.87
CA SER A 1015 24.11 17.00 15.14
C SER A 1015 23.79 16.03 14.00
N GLY A 1016 24.20 14.78 14.16
CA GLY A 1016 23.40 13.68 13.62
C GLY A 1016 21.94 13.82 14.08
N PRO A 1017 20.96 13.06 13.54
CA PRO A 1017 19.77 12.76 14.33
C PRO A 1017 20.33 12.40 15.69
N LYS A 1018 19.91 13.12 16.75
CA LYS A 1018 20.48 12.93 18.08
C LYS A 1018 20.65 11.43 18.19
N GLN A 1019 21.87 10.97 18.48
CA GLN A 1019 21.93 9.76 19.24
C GLN A 1019 21.04 10.12 20.43
N GLY A 1020 19.77 9.70 20.35
CA GLY A 1020 19.36 8.76 21.33
C GLY A 1020 20.60 7.90 21.52
N GLN A 1021 21.37 8.22 22.59
CA GLN A 1021 21.48 7.25 23.67
C GLN A 1021 20.26 6.41 23.48
N GLY A 1022 20.44 5.19 22.97
CA GLY A 1022 19.32 4.30 22.88
C GLY A 1022 18.60 4.56 24.17
N ILE A 1023 17.40 5.13 24.07
CA ILE A 1023 16.39 4.73 24.99
C ILE A 1023 16.34 3.26 24.55
N LYS A 1024 17.25 2.44 25.11
CA LYS A 1024 16.87 1.41 26.03
C LYS A 1024 15.61 2.00 26.62
N SER A 1025 14.50 1.68 25.95
CA SER A 1025 13.33 1.38 26.72
C SER A 1025 13.94 0.43 27.74
N ASN A 1026 14.07 0.94 28.95
CA ASN A 1026 14.41 0.13 30.11
C ASN A 1026 13.13 -0.70 30.35
N LYS A 1027 12.80 -1.50 29.34
CA LYS A 1027 11.61 -2.29 29.06
C LYS A 1027 11.89 -3.36 27.97
N ASP A 1028 13.13 -3.54 27.50
CA ASP A 1028 13.69 -4.91 27.53
C ASP A 1028 14.07 -5.22 28.98
N THR A 1029 13.06 -5.20 29.87
CA THR A 1029 13.09 -6.13 30.98
C THR A 1029 13.22 -7.47 30.29
N LEU A 1030 14.28 -8.24 30.59
CA LEU A 1030 14.34 -9.66 30.27
C LEU A 1030 12.92 -10.22 30.42
N LEU A 1031 12.23 -10.48 29.30
CA LEU A 1031 10.88 -11.03 29.35
C LEU A 1031 11.05 -12.34 30.09
N ARG A 1032 10.55 -12.36 31.33
CA ARG A 1032 10.76 -13.48 32.23
C ARG A 1032 10.06 -14.69 31.62
N ASN A 1033 10.64 -15.86 31.81
CA ASN A 1033 9.93 -17.09 31.48
C ASN A 1033 8.74 -17.19 32.43
N VAL A 1034 7.54 -17.19 31.87
CA VAL A 1034 6.29 -17.43 32.58
C VAL A 1034 5.96 -18.88 32.32
N SER A 1035 5.98 -19.69 33.38
CA SER A 1035 5.58 -21.09 33.27
C SER A 1035 4.07 -21.19 33.02
N SER A 1036 3.59 -22.26 32.37
CA SER A 1036 2.15 -22.48 32.21
C SER A 1036 1.40 -22.48 33.55
N THR A 1037 2.03 -22.95 34.64
CA THR A 1037 1.46 -22.95 35.99
C THR A 1037 1.34 -21.54 36.58
N GLU A 1038 2.24 -20.63 36.19
CA GLU A 1038 2.17 -19.24 36.61
C GLU A 1038 1.12 -18.47 35.80
N LEU A 1039 1.06 -18.67 34.49
CA LEU A 1039 0.03 -18.08 33.64
C LEU A 1039 -1.38 -18.43 34.16
N GLN A 1040 -1.61 -19.69 34.54
CA GLN A 1040 -2.89 -20.16 35.09
C GLN A 1040 -3.33 -19.48 36.40
N GLN A 1041 -2.44 -18.78 37.10
CA GLN A 1041 -2.79 -18.02 38.33
C GLN A 1041 -3.45 -16.67 38.01
N HIS A 1042 -3.27 -16.17 36.78
CA HIS A 1042 -3.78 -14.89 36.29
C HIS A 1042 -5.02 -15.12 35.40
N ASN A 1043 -6.04 -15.75 35.99
CA ASN A 1043 -7.24 -16.23 35.31
C ASN A 1043 -8.54 -15.57 35.80
N THR A 1044 -8.46 -14.36 36.35
CA THR A 1044 -9.63 -13.65 36.92
C THR A 1044 -9.85 -12.30 36.25
N GLU A 1045 -11.04 -11.71 36.39
CA GLU A 1045 -11.39 -10.45 35.72
C GLU A 1045 -10.47 -9.28 36.10
N ASP A 1046 -10.03 -9.23 37.37
CA ASP A 1046 -9.13 -8.21 37.91
C ASP A 1046 -7.63 -8.58 37.77
N ASP A 1047 -7.32 -9.75 37.19
CA ASP A 1047 -5.95 -10.24 36.95
C ASP A 1047 -5.96 -11.31 35.83
N CYS A 1048 -5.89 -10.84 34.58
CA CYS A 1048 -6.16 -11.59 33.35
C CYS A 1048 -4.95 -11.54 32.39
N TRP A 1049 -4.17 -12.61 32.35
CA TRP A 1049 -3.05 -12.75 31.42
C TRP A 1049 -3.36 -13.78 30.34
N VAL A 1050 -2.95 -13.52 29.11
CA VAL A 1050 -3.18 -14.44 27.97
C VAL A 1050 -1.89 -14.58 27.16
N ALA A 1051 -1.54 -15.81 26.80
CA ALA A 1051 -0.43 -16.06 25.88
C ALA A 1051 -0.90 -15.99 24.43
N ILE A 1052 -0.20 -15.25 23.58
CA ILE A 1052 -0.49 -15.14 22.15
C ILE A 1052 0.85 -15.17 21.38
N HIS A 1053 0.98 -16.11 20.45
CA HIS A 1053 2.22 -16.40 19.72
C HIS A 1053 3.44 -16.64 20.63
N GLY A 1054 3.22 -17.29 21.79
CA GLY A 1054 4.27 -17.60 22.78
C GLY A 1054 4.73 -16.43 23.67
N VAL A 1055 4.07 -15.27 23.56
CA VAL A 1055 4.31 -14.09 24.42
C VAL A 1055 3.11 -13.94 25.35
N VAL A 1056 3.36 -13.80 26.66
CA VAL A 1056 2.32 -13.55 27.67
C VAL A 1056 2.05 -12.05 27.76
N TYR A 1057 0.79 -11.66 27.61
CA TYR A 1057 0.32 -10.29 27.75
C TYR A 1057 -0.59 -10.16 28.97
N ASP A 1058 -0.45 -9.07 29.71
CA ASP A 1058 -1.44 -8.65 30.69
C ASP A 1058 -2.55 -7.88 29.99
N LEU A 1059 -3.71 -8.49 29.87
CA LEU A 1059 -4.87 -7.93 29.19
C LEU A 1059 -5.95 -7.49 30.19
N THR A 1060 -5.63 -7.40 31.48
CA THR A 1060 -6.58 -7.08 32.56
C THR A 1060 -7.34 -5.79 32.29
N GLU A 1061 -6.63 -4.70 31.99
CA GLU A 1061 -7.29 -3.41 31.70
C GLU A 1061 -7.98 -3.42 30.33
N PHE A 1062 -7.42 -4.15 29.37
CA PHE A 1062 -7.92 -4.19 27.99
C PHE A 1062 -9.14 -5.08 27.80
N ALA A 1063 -9.34 -6.11 28.62
CA ALA A 1063 -10.47 -7.04 28.51
C ALA A 1063 -11.80 -6.28 28.48
N SER A 1064 -12.01 -5.38 29.43
CA SER A 1064 -13.21 -4.53 29.50
C SER A 1064 -13.43 -3.61 28.29
N GLU A 1065 -12.37 -3.37 27.51
CA GLU A 1065 -12.34 -2.49 26.35
C GLU A 1065 -12.34 -3.26 25.02
N HIS A 1066 -12.31 -4.60 25.07
CA HIS A 1066 -12.26 -5.44 23.89
C HIS A 1066 -13.58 -5.36 23.11
N PRO A 1067 -13.56 -5.13 21.78
CA PRO A 1067 -14.78 -4.90 20.99
C PRO A 1067 -15.78 -6.07 20.97
N ALA A 1068 -15.32 -7.30 21.20
CA ALA A 1068 -16.17 -8.48 21.33
C ALA A 1068 -16.70 -8.71 22.77
N GLY A 1069 -16.47 -7.74 23.66
CA GLY A 1069 -16.79 -7.81 25.08
C GLY A 1069 -15.69 -8.49 25.90
N PRO A 1070 -15.60 -8.19 27.21
CA PRO A 1070 -14.55 -8.72 28.07
C PRO A 1070 -14.50 -10.24 28.16
N GLU A 1071 -15.65 -10.90 28.05
CA GLU A 1071 -15.77 -12.37 28.06
C GLU A 1071 -14.89 -13.06 27.00
N SER A 1072 -14.70 -12.43 25.85
CA SER A 1072 -13.86 -12.97 24.77
C SER A 1072 -12.36 -13.01 25.11
N ILE A 1073 -11.93 -12.23 26.11
CA ILE A 1073 -10.57 -12.25 26.66
C ILE A 1073 -10.56 -13.01 27.99
N TRP A 1074 -11.55 -12.81 28.87
CA TRP A 1074 -11.64 -13.51 30.16
C TRP A 1074 -11.75 -15.03 30.01
N SER A 1075 -12.45 -15.52 28.97
CA SER A 1075 -12.50 -16.96 28.65
C SER A 1075 -11.14 -17.56 28.28
N LEU A 1076 -10.18 -16.72 27.89
CA LEU A 1076 -8.80 -17.11 27.55
C LEU A 1076 -7.81 -16.81 28.68
N ALA A 1077 -8.27 -16.23 29.80
CA ALA A 1077 -7.44 -15.82 30.92
C ALA A 1077 -6.71 -17.02 31.53
N GLY A 1078 -5.40 -16.88 31.70
CA GLY A 1078 -4.50 -17.94 32.15
C GLY A 1078 -4.17 -19.01 31.12
N GLY A 1079 -4.51 -18.82 29.84
CA GLY A 1079 -4.30 -19.78 28.74
C GLY A 1079 -3.60 -19.21 27.48
N ASP A 1080 -3.44 -20.06 26.45
CA ASP A 1080 -2.92 -19.66 25.13
C ASP A 1080 -4.07 -19.40 24.16
N GLY A 1081 -4.24 -18.13 23.79
CA GLY A 1081 -5.30 -17.64 22.91
C GLY A 1081 -4.88 -17.46 21.45
N THR A 1082 -3.74 -18.01 21.01
CA THR A 1082 -3.18 -17.76 19.66
C THR A 1082 -4.14 -18.11 18.54
N GLU A 1083 -4.82 -19.26 18.62
CA GLU A 1083 -5.75 -19.72 17.58
C GLU A 1083 -7.00 -18.84 17.51
N ALA A 1084 -7.58 -18.51 18.66
CA ALA A 1084 -8.70 -17.57 18.75
C ALA A 1084 -8.33 -16.17 18.27
N PHE A 1085 -7.09 -15.72 18.54
CA PHE A 1085 -6.59 -14.44 18.04
C PHE A 1085 -6.42 -14.44 16.52
N ASP A 1086 -5.76 -15.44 15.94
CA ASP A 1086 -5.48 -15.51 14.49
C ASP A 1086 -6.73 -15.73 13.65
N ALA A 1087 -7.80 -16.28 14.23
CA ALA A 1087 -9.09 -16.46 13.56
C ALA A 1087 -9.77 -15.12 13.20
N VAL A 1088 -9.50 -14.06 13.96
CA VAL A 1088 -10.20 -12.76 13.85
C VAL A 1088 -9.28 -11.55 13.74
N HIS A 1089 -7.99 -11.67 14.06
CA HIS A 1089 -7.04 -10.56 14.09
C HIS A 1089 -5.78 -10.86 13.28
N ASN A 1090 -5.11 -9.80 12.81
CA ASN A 1090 -3.81 -9.93 12.13
C ASN A 1090 -2.64 -9.76 13.12
N LYS A 1091 -1.51 -10.39 12.81
CA LYS A 1091 -0.32 -10.36 13.68
C LYS A 1091 0.30 -8.98 13.87
N GLY A 1092 0.11 -8.07 12.93
CA GLY A 1092 0.61 -6.68 13.03
C GLY A 1092 -0.01 -5.91 14.20
N LEU A 1093 -1.22 -6.29 14.62
CA LEU A 1093 -1.91 -5.70 15.77
C LEU A 1093 -1.16 -5.90 17.10
N LEU A 1094 -0.38 -6.98 17.24
CA LEU A 1094 0.39 -7.27 18.46
C LEU A 1094 1.61 -6.35 18.64
N GLU A 1095 1.94 -5.53 17.64
CA GLU A 1095 2.95 -4.48 17.75
C GLU A 1095 2.48 -3.34 18.67
N ASP A 1096 1.17 -3.10 18.76
CA ASP A 1096 0.58 -2.05 19.59
C ASP A 1096 0.55 -2.41 21.09
N PHE A 1097 0.49 -3.70 21.43
CA PHE A 1097 0.48 -4.24 22.80
C PHE A 1097 1.89 -4.49 23.36
N ALA A 1098 2.92 -3.87 22.78
CA ALA A 1098 4.32 -4.14 23.14
C ALA A 1098 4.69 -3.83 24.60
N GLU A 1099 4.01 -2.89 25.28
CA GLU A 1099 4.27 -2.58 26.70
C GLU A 1099 3.45 -3.42 27.68
N ASP A 1100 2.47 -4.17 27.18
CA ASP A 1100 1.58 -5.03 27.96
C ASP A 1100 2.15 -6.47 28.03
N ARG A 1101 3.35 -6.67 27.45
CA ARG A 1101 4.10 -7.93 27.49
C ARG A 1101 4.68 -8.18 28.88
N ILE A 1102 4.35 -9.34 29.43
CA ILE A 1102 4.84 -9.80 30.73
C ILE A 1102 6.04 -10.72 30.60
N GLY A 1103 6.03 -11.62 29.61
CA GLY A 1103 7.02 -12.66 29.50
C GLY A 1103 6.89 -13.53 28.26
N LEU A 1104 7.74 -14.56 28.19
CA LEU A 1104 7.61 -15.64 27.20
C LEU A 1104 7.03 -16.86 27.90
N LEU A 1105 6.02 -17.48 27.29
CA LEU A 1105 5.46 -18.72 27.79
C LEU A 1105 6.50 -19.83 27.58
N SER A 1106 6.93 -20.48 28.67
CA SER A 1106 8.01 -21.48 28.68
C SER A 1106 7.57 -22.88 29.07
#